data_AF-A0A452Z2K9-F1
#
_entry.id   AF-A0A452Z2K9-F1
#
_cell.length_a   1.000
_cell.length_b   1.000
_cell.length_c   1.000
_cell.angle_alpha   90.00
_cell.angle_beta   90.00
_cell.angle_gamma   90.00
#
_symmetry.space_group_name_H-M   'P 1'
#
loop_
_entity.id
_entity.type
_entity.pdbx_description
1 polymer ?
#
loop_
_entity_poly.entity_id
_entity_poly.type
_entity_poly.pdbx_seq_one_letter_code
_entity_poly.pdbx_strand_id
1 'polypeptide(L)'
;MSVEHLLHAMVEKLKSEPVLEVGRLLGIGSLLQDLQTHFRMIHWRISRIDESAVLMINVNNEQYLQLLQRLWSLTLDTDDALNRISRHLRKKGGIFSFHQVCSSPIFRRFHFRRVNKIREAVASLKNCYAQTYRIRLPAKHTDIQEAMSCQRTCGKPEGVLGRERELDDVLRMMQTDDSTPGLSILPITGMAGIGKTTLAQLVFWHPWVVDTFGDDRIWVSVPREFNTMVILSRIAQVLTTQQCSTSDSPEEEMIEQEDSVKLKYLVKEKLSGQRFFIVLDDAWDQDRKKWQELMEVLDSAGKPGSKMIVTSRIPDVVTLTKSLKPYTLQCLLPAHSSSLLTQWMQNPAELPPRLIPIRKMIAETCAGVPSLLLSASNKLKSIRKTQVAWQHVLSRFDLVFYADRLLLDAAYVSYQHLPPSIQQCFLYCSLLLVHSFTPEQLTDMFVADELIKLISSKSDMHLYFSKIMTEHFYGVVQKSRHRGNTVYKMHPGMQLLAQRISRGFHLAIDARKEIIWPSCDARCLSLLVDCETSKLPPELFELESLRTLILLRDENMLLSENKCAITDIPAEFCQRLIALRVLHMQSCRIKRIPRLIDMLQNLTYINLSHNDIEIVPDSVSNLRFLTHLNLSQNEIIELPESVGKMQSLQMLDLSHCEKLLGLHEAISNLVNLHTLNLEGCHYLAVLPKGMKNLRSLTCLNILECPLLTQMPRQMNQLTSIKILPRYIAAETPKHTISELRPLVYLKELGVQNMENSSSADARNVIIGQASPALAGPVQRLQL
;
A
#
# COMPACT_ATOMS: atom_id res chain seq x y z
N MET A 1 -0.16 -17.47 -3.62
CA MET A 1 -1.40 -16.64 -3.55
C MET A 1 -1.74 -15.80 -4.77
N SER A 2 -0.95 -14.83 -5.25
CA SER A 2 -1.38 -13.99 -6.38
C SER A 2 -1.66 -14.86 -7.62
N VAL A 3 -0.72 -15.74 -7.96
CA VAL A 3 -0.84 -16.68 -9.09
C VAL A 3 -2.00 -17.63 -8.89
N GLU A 4 -2.21 -18.14 -7.67
CA GLU A 4 -3.34 -19.02 -7.35
C GLU A 4 -4.69 -18.32 -7.58
N HIS A 5 -4.87 -17.11 -7.02
CA HIS A 5 -6.09 -16.32 -7.24
C HIS A 5 -6.28 -15.96 -8.72
N LEU A 6 -5.20 -15.65 -9.43
CA LEU A 6 -5.22 -15.35 -10.87
C LEU A 6 -5.63 -16.58 -11.70
N LEU A 7 -5.08 -17.75 -11.36
CA LEU A 7 -5.45 -19.02 -11.98
C LEU A 7 -6.92 -19.35 -11.69
N HIS A 8 -7.38 -19.17 -10.45
CA HIS A 8 -8.78 -19.36 -10.06
C HIS A 8 -9.71 -18.40 -10.83
N ALA A 9 -9.39 -17.11 -10.86
CA ALA A 9 -10.15 -16.11 -11.58
C ALA A 9 -10.22 -16.41 -13.08
N MET A 10 -9.11 -16.88 -13.68
CA MET A 10 -9.10 -17.32 -15.07
C MET A 10 -9.98 -18.55 -15.29
N VAL A 11 -9.95 -19.53 -14.38
CA VAL A 11 -10.83 -20.71 -14.44
C VAL A 11 -12.30 -20.30 -14.42
N GLU A 12 -12.68 -19.35 -13.57
CA GLU A 12 -14.05 -18.81 -13.50
C GLU A 12 -14.40 -17.99 -14.75
N LYS A 13 -13.48 -17.16 -15.24
CA LYS A 13 -13.68 -16.37 -16.45
C LYS A 13 -13.88 -17.24 -17.69
N LEU A 14 -13.15 -18.35 -17.80
CA LEU A 14 -13.34 -19.34 -18.88
C LEU A 14 -14.72 -20.02 -18.83
N LYS A 15 -15.42 -20.00 -17.68
CA LYS A 15 -16.83 -20.45 -17.57
C LYS A 15 -17.84 -19.36 -17.95
N SER A 16 -17.42 -18.10 -18.00
CA SER A 16 -18.35 -16.98 -18.21
C SER A 16 -19.01 -17.04 -19.58
N GLU A 17 -20.31 -16.71 -19.64
CA GLU A 17 -21.09 -16.72 -20.87
C GLU A 17 -20.44 -15.92 -22.02
N PRO A 18 -19.87 -14.71 -21.79
CA PRO A 18 -19.21 -13.96 -22.86
C PRO A 18 -18.02 -14.71 -23.49
N VAL A 19 -17.29 -15.49 -22.71
CA VAL A 19 -16.13 -16.26 -23.20
C VAL A 19 -16.58 -17.54 -23.90
N LEU A 20 -17.63 -18.19 -23.41
CA LEU A 20 -18.24 -19.34 -24.08
C LEU A 20 -18.85 -18.93 -25.44
N GLU A 21 -19.43 -17.74 -25.53
CA GLU A 21 -19.90 -17.15 -26.78
C GLU A 21 -18.74 -16.93 -27.77
N VAL A 22 -17.62 -16.34 -27.32
CA VAL A 22 -16.39 -16.24 -28.12
C VAL A 22 -15.94 -17.62 -28.63
N GLY A 23 -15.98 -18.63 -27.78
CA GLY A 23 -15.63 -20.02 -28.11
C GLY A 23 -16.47 -20.60 -29.24
N ARG A 24 -17.80 -20.41 -29.16
CA ARG A 24 -18.75 -20.85 -30.19
C ARG A 24 -18.54 -20.11 -31.52
N LEU A 25 -18.38 -18.78 -31.47
CA LEU A 25 -18.26 -17.94 -32.67
C LEU A 25 -16.96 -18.17 -33.45
N LEU A 26 -15.85 -18.42 -32.76
CA LEU A 26 -14.54 -18.64 -33.38
C LEU A 26 -14.22 -20.12 -33.64
N GLY A 27 -15.08 -21.06 -33.21
CA GLY A 27 -14.82 -22.50 -33.33
C GLY A 27 -13.64 -22.97 -32.47
N ILE A 28 -13.39 -22.32 -31.33
CA ILE A 28 -12.26 -22.61 -30.43
C ILE A 28 -12.70 -23.20 -29.09
N GLY A 29 -13.93 -23.71 -28.99
CA GLY A 29 -14.49 -24.26 -27.75
C GLY A 29 -13.61 -25.34 -27.10
N SER A 30 -13.04 -26.25 -27.89
CA SER A 30 -12.12 -27.28 -27.39
C SER A 30 -10.84 -26.69 -26.81
N LEU A 31 -10.28 -25.62 -27.41
CA LEU A 31 -9.10 -24.93 -26.88
C LEU A 31 -9.39 -24.25 -25.54
N LEU A 32 -10.57 -23.63 -25.39
CA LEU A 32 -10.97 -23.01 -24.12
C LEU A 32 -11.18 -24.06 -23.01
N GLN A 33 -11.73 -25.22 -23.35
CA GLN A 33 -11.87 -26.34 -22.42
C GLN A 33 -10.51 -26.92 -22.00
N ASP A 34 -9.57 -27.02 -22.94
CA ASP A 34 -8.18 -27.42 -22.67
C ASP A 34 -7.50 -26.44 -21.71
N LEU A 35 -7.61 -25.13 -21.96
CA LEU A 35 -7.09 -24.08 -21.05
C LEU A 35 -7.66 -24.26 -19.64
N GLN A 36 -8.98 -24.38 -19.53
CA GLN A 36 -9.67 -24.50 -18.26
C GLN A 36 -9.19 -25.71 -17.47
N THR A 37 -9.06 -26.86 -18.13
CA THR A 37 -8.59 -28.10 -17.52
C THR A 37 -7.19 -27.94 -16.94
N HIS A 38 -6.24 -27.41 -17.73
CA HIS A 38 -4.86 -27.26 -17.28
C HIS A 38 -4.71 -26.21 -16.18
N PHE A 39 -5.41 -25.08 -16.26
CA PHE A 39 -5.40 -24.09 -15.19
C PHE A 39 -5.92 -24.68 -13.86
N ARG A 40 -7.00 -25.48 -13.88
CA ARG A 40 -7.49 -26.16 -12.67
C ARG A 40 -6.48 -27.14 -12.09
N MET A 41 -5.85 -27.95 -12.94
CA MET A 41 -4.88 -28.95 -12.50
C MET A 41 -3.63 -28.31 -11.86
N ILE A 42 -3.17 -27.20 -12.44
CA ILE A 42 -2.06 -26.40 -11.88
C ILE A 42 -2.49 -25.72 -10.58
N HIS A 43 -3.67 -25.11 -10.53
CA HIS A 43 -4.21 -24.47 -9.32
C HIS A 43 -4.26 -25.46 -8.14
N TRP A 44 -4.83 -26.65 -8.35
CA TRP A 44 -4.94 -27.69 -7.32
C TRP A 44 -3.57 -28.07 -6.74
N ARG A 45 -2.54 -28.17 -7.59
CA ARG A 45 -1.16 -28.44 -7.17
C ARG A 45 -0.56 -27.34 -6.30
N ILE A 46 -0.69 -26.10 -6.77
CA ILE A 46 -0.08 -24.94 -6.13
C ILE A 46 -0.67 -24.69 -4.74
N SER A 47 -1.97 -24.93 -4.56
CA SER A 47 -2.70 -24.68 -3.30
C SER A 47 -2.18 -25.48 -2.08
N ARG A 48 -1.39 -26.55 -2.30
CA ARG A 48 -0.92 -27.48 -1.25
C ARG A 48 0.53 -27.25 -0.80
N ILE A 49 1.17 -26.18 -1.26
CA ILE A 49 2.59 -25.89 -1.02
C ILE A 49 2.74 -24.93 0.15
N ASP A 50 3.76 -25.12 0.98
CA ASP A 50 4.14 -24.14 1.98
C ASP A 50 4.73 -22.90 1.29
N GLU A 51 3.92 -21.86 1.18
CA GLU A 51 4.27 -20.65 0.44
C GLU A 51 5.41 -19.86 1.09
N SER A 52 5.55 -19.85 2.42
CA SER A 52 6.64 -19.12 3.07
C SER A 52 7.97 -19.83 2.85
N ALA A 53 7.96 -21.17 2.90
CA ALA A 53 9.13 -21.99 2.61
C ALA A 53 9.64 -21.80 1.17
N VAL A 54 8.75 -21.52 0.20
CA VAL A 54 9.12 -21.20 -1.19
C VAL A 54 9.88 -19.88 -1.31
N LEU A 55 9.66 -18.92 -0.41
CA LEU A 55 10.30 -17.61 -0.46
C LEU A 55 11.79 -17.67 -0.07
N MET A 56 12.22 -18.71 0.66
CA MET A 56 13.63 -18.97 0.95
C MET A 56 14.45 -19.16 -0.34
N ILE A 57 15.70 -18.72 -0.35
CA ILE A 57 16.57 -18.89 -1.54
C ILE A 57 17.22 -20.28 -1.52
N ASN A 58 16.75 -21.16 -2.40
CA ASN A 58 17.42 -22.40 -2.78
C ASN A 58 17.07 -22.78 -4.23
N VAL A 59 17.79 -23.74 -4.81
CA VAL A 59 17.67 -24.09 -6.24
C VAL A 59 16.25 -24.55 -6.61
N ASN A 60 15.61 -25.39 -5.79
CA ASN A 60 14.26 -25.90 -6.08
C ASN A 60 13.21 -24.78 -6.01
N ASN A 61 13.33 -23.90 -5.01
CA ASN A 61 12.45 -22.74 -4.85
C ASN A 61 12.59 -21.75 -5.99
N GLU A 62 13.81 -21.51 -6.49
CA GLU A 62 14.04 -20.63 -7.65
C GLU A 62 13.41 -21.19 -8.92
N GLN A 63 13.54 -22.49 -9.18
CA GLN A 63 12.86 -23.14 -10.31
C GLN A 63 11.35 -23.02 -10.19
N TYR A 64 10.81 -23.16 -8.98
CA TYR A 64 9.38 -23.01 -8.74
C TYR A 64 8.90 -21.56 -8.92
N LEU A 65 9.65 -20.56 -8.46
CA LEU A 65 9.33 -19.15 -8.68
C LEU A 65 9.36 -18.80 -10.17
N GLN A 66 10.30 -19.33 -10.95
CA GLN A 66 10.31 -19.19 -12.41
C GLN A 66 9.08 -19.83 -13.06
N LEU A 67 8.65 -20.99 -12.58
CA LEU A 67 7.41 -21.63 -13.03
C LEU A 67 6.19 -20.75 -12.72
N LEU A 68 6.10 -20.21 -11.51
CA LEU A 68 5.03 -19.28 -11.11
C LEU A 68 5.02 -18.01 -11.97
N GLN A 69 6.20 -17.45 -12.28
CA GLN A 69 6.36 -16.31 -13.18
C GLN A 69 5.80 -16.59 -14.57
N ARG A 70 6.19 -17.74 -15.14
CA ARG A 70 5.71 -18.16 -16.45
C ARG A 70 4.20 -18.37 -16.46
N LEU A 71 3.65 -19.02 -15.42
CA LEU A 71 2.22 -19.28 -15.29
C LEU A 71 1.40 -17.99 -15.23
N TRP A 72 1.86 -17.02 -14.45
CA TRP A 72 1.20 -15.72 -14.37
C TRP A 72 1.23 -14.97 -15.70
N SER A 73 2.39 -14.87 -16.36
CA SER A 73 2.51 -14.22 -17.67
C SER A 73 1.58 -14.86 -18.69
N LEU A 74 1.58 -16.20 -18.78
CA LEU A 74 0.67 -16.96 -19.62
C LEU A 74 -0.80 -16.68 -19.33
N THR A 75 -1.17 -16.57 -18.05
CA THR A 75 -2.54 -16.31 -17.65
C THR A 75 -2.98 -14.90 -18.06
N LEU A 76 -2.14 -13.88 -17.83
CA LEU A 76 -2.43 -12.50 -18.25
C LEU A 76 -2.50 -12.34 -19.78
N ASP A 77 -1.58 -12.95 -20.52
CA ASP A 77 -1.61 -12.91 -21.98
C ASP A 77 -2.85 -13.59 -22.56
N THR A 78 -3.26 -14.69 -21.93
CA THR A 78 -4.53 -15.35 -22.25
C THR A 78 -5.71 -14.42 -21.96
N ASP A 79 -5.68 -13.72 -20.82
CA ASP A 79 -6.72 -12.77 -20.43
C ASP A 79 -6.85 -11.61 -21.42
N ASP A 80 -5.71 -11.02 -21.79
CA ASP A 80 -5.63 -9.91 -22.75
C ASP A 80 -6.11 -10.34 -24.14
N ALA A 81 -5.74 -11.55 -24.58
CA ALA A 81 -6.21 -12.11 -25.84
C ALA A 81 -7.75 -12.26 -25.84
N LEU A 82 -8.32 -12.85 -24.78
CA LEU A 82 -9.77 -13.03 -24.63
C LEU A 82 -10.50 -11.68 -24.57
N ASN A 83 -10.05 -10.75 -23.73
CA ASN A 83 -10.65 -9.43 -23.57
C ASN A 83 -10.68 -8.62 -24.87
N ARG A 84 -9.60 -8.69 -25.67
CA ARG A 84 -9.53 -8.00 -26.97
C ARG A 84 -10.53 -8.57 -27.96
N ILE A 85 -10.72 -9.89 -27.97
CA ILE A 85 -11.73 -10.55 -28.81
C ILE A 85 -13.13 -10.09 -28.39
N SER A 86 -13.44 -10.19 -27.09
CA SER A 86 -14.76 -9.80 -26.54
C SER A 86 -15.08 -8.33 -26.80
N ARG A 87 -14.12 -7.41 -26.63
CA ARG A 87 -14.31 -5.98 -26.93
C ARG A 87 -14.59 -5.72 -28.41
N HIS A 88 -13.91 -6.43 -29.31
CA HIS A 88 -14.15 -6.26 -30.75
C HIS A 88 -15.53 -6.76 -31.16
N LEU A 89 -15.97 -7.90 -30.60
CA LEU A 89 -17.31 -8.44 -30.80
C LEU A 89 -18.38 -7.45 -30.33
N ARG A 90 -18.25 -6.89 -29.12
CA ARG A 90 -19.18 -5.89 -28.58
C ARG A 90 -19.28 -4.64 -29.44
N LYS A 91 -18.17 -4.17 -30.02
CA LYS A 91 -18.16 -2.99 -30.93
C LYS A 91 -18.88 -3.26 -32.26
N LYS A 92 -18.84 -4.48 -32.79
CA LYS A 92 -19.49 -4.84 -34.07
C LYS A 92 -20.93 -5.33 -33.92
N GLY A 93 -21.28 -5.86 -32.75
CA GLY A 93 -22.62 -6.37 -32.43
C GLY A 93 -23.75 -5.32 -32.46
N GLY A 94 -23.42 -4.03 -32.47
CA GLY A 94 -24.41 -2.95 -32.64
C GLY A 94 -24.76 -2.61 -34.09
N ILE A 95 -24.10 -3.19 -35.10
CA ILE A 95 -24.17 -2.72 -36.51
C ILE A 95 -24.62 -3.81 -37.50
N PHE A 96 -24.50 -5.10 -37.16
CA PHE A 96 -24.89 -6.21 -38.06
C PHE A 96 -25.47 -7.40 -37.28
N SER A 97 -26.25 -8.26 -37.95
CA SER A 97 -26.64 -9.56 -37.40
C SER A 97 -25.37 -10.37 -37.06
N PHE A 98 -25.27 -10.82 -35.80
CA PHE A 98 -24.05 -11.44 -35.24
C PHE A 98 -23.53 -12.64 -36.07
N HIS A 99 -24.40 -13.34 -36.79
CA HIS A 99 -24.04 -14.46 -37.68
C HIS A 99 -23.36 -14.04 -38.99
N GLN A 100 -23.65 -12.87 -39.57
CA GLN A 100 -23.03 -12.40 -40.82
C GLN A 100 -21.60 -11.90 -40.64
N VAL A 101 -21.26 -11.33 -39.48
CA VAL A 101 -19.90 -10.82 -39.19
C VAL A 101 -18.89 -11.95 -38.96
N CYS A 102 -19.32 -13.01 -38.28
CA CYS A 102 -18.44 -14.09 -37.81
C CYS A 102 -18.12 -15.14 -38.88
N SER A 103 -18.93 -15.22 -39.95
CA SER A 103 -18.70 -16.08 -41.12
C SER A 103 -17.81 -15.42 -42.18
N SER A 104 -17.43 -14.15 -42.01
CA SER A 104 -16.51 -13.43 -42.90
C SER A 104 -15.06 -13.95 -42.79
N PRO A 105 -14.38 -14.28 -43.92
CA PRO A 105 -12.97 -14.64 -43.95
C PRO A 105 -12.05 -13.53 -43.36
N ILE A 106 -12.46 -12.27 -43.49
CA ILE A 106 -11.74 -11.10 -42.99
C ILE A 106 -11.73 -11.09 -41.46
N PHE A 107 -12.86 -11.46 -40.84
CA PHE A 107 -12.99 -11.56 -39.39
C PHE A 107 -12.09 -12.67 -38.83
N ARG A 108 -12.09 -13.86 -39.46
CA ARG A 108 -11.21 -14.97 -39.07
C ARG A 108 -9.73 -14.61 -39.25
N ARG A 109 -9.35 -13.94 -40.35
CA ARG A 109 -7.98 -13.43 -40.54
C ARG A 109 -7.57 -12.41 -39.48
N PHE A 110 -8.48 -11.50 -39.10
CA PHE A 110 -8.21 -10.48 -38.09
C PHE A 110 -7.96 -11.07 -36.68
N HIS A 111 -8.65 -12.16 -36.34
CA HIS A 111 -8.47 -12.84 -35.05
C HIS A 111 -7.47 -14.00 -35.07
N PHE A 112 -6.97 -14.42 -36.24
CA PHE A 112 -6.05 -15.55 -36.41
C PHE A 112 -4.83 -15.47 -35.48
N ARG A 113 -4.14 -14.32 -35.44
CA ARG A 113 -3.00 -14.12 -34.53
C ARG A 113 -3.36 -14.31 -33.05
N ARG A 114 -4.57 -13.90 -32.64
CA ARG A 114 -5.03 -14.00 -31.24
C ARG A 114 -5.42 -15.44 -30.88
N VAL A 115 -6.08 -16.14 -31.80
CA VAL A 115 -6.40 -17.57 -31.65
C VAL A 115 -5.13 -18.41 -31.57
N ASN A 116 -4.10 -18.08 -32.36
CA ASN A 116 -2.80 -18.76 -32.25
C ASN A 116 -2.13 -18.49 -30.90
N LYS A 117 -2.18 -17.26 -30.36
CA LYS A 117 -1.71 -16.99 -28.99
C LYS A 117 -2.41 -17.86 -27.94
N ILE A 118 -3.73 -18.04 -28.06
CA ILE A 118 -4.51 -18.93 -27.16
C ILE A 118 -4.02 -20.39 -27.31
N ARG A 119 -3.75 -20.86 -28.53
CA ARG A 119 -3.22 -22.20 -28.78
C ARG A 119 -1.82 -22.39 -28.19
N GLU A 120 -0.94 -21.41 -28.36
CA GLU A 120 0.41 -21.39 -27.76
C GLU A 120 0.35 -21.39 -26.22
N ALA A 121 -0.63 -20.69 -25.64
CA ALA A 121 -0.87 -20.71 -24.20
C ALA A 121 -1.24 -22.12 -23.70
N VAL A 122 -2.12 -22.85 -24.40
CA VAL A 122 -2.43 -24.26 -24.07
C VAL A 122 -1.19 -25.13 -24.07
N ALA A 123 -0.36 -25.05 -25.11
CA ALA A 123 0.88 -25.83 -25.22
C ALA A 123 1.86 -25.49 -24.07
N SER A 124 1.96 -24.21 -23.73
CA SER A 124 2.81 -23.75 -22.63
C SER A 124 2.31 -24.21 -21.27
N LEU A 125 1.00 -24.20 -21.03
CA LEU A 125 0.40 -24.71 -19.78
C LEU A 125 0.60 -26.20 -19.60
N LYS A 126 0.50 -27.00 -20.69
CA LYS A 126 0.83 -28.43 -20.67
C LYS A 126 2.27 -28.67 -20.17
N ASN A 127 3.22 -27.87 -20.68
CA ASN A 127 4.61 -27.93 -20.23
C ASN A 127 4.77 -27.49 -18.76
N CYS A 128 4.18 -26.36 -18.37
CA CYS A 128 4.20 -25.88 -16.98
C CYS A 128 3.63 -26.93 -16.01
N TYR A 129 2.51 -27.57 -16.36
CA TYR A 129 1.93 -28.63 -15.54
C TYR A 129 2.89 -29.81 -15.37
N ALA A 130 3.54 -30.27 -16.45
CA ALA A 130 4.55 -31.33 -16.35
C ALA A 130 5.73 -30.94 -15.45
N GLN A 131 6.17 -29.67 -15.49
CA GLN A 131 7.24 -29.16 -14.63
C GLN A 131 6.89 -29.22 -13.13
N THR A 132 5.60 -29.09 -12.76
CA THR A 132 5.18 -29.22 -11.35
C THR A 132 5.53 -30.57 -10.71
N TYR A 133 5.67 -31.65 -11.51
CA TYR A 133 6.06 -32.98 -11.03
C TYR A 133 7.58 -33.14 -10.86
N ARG A 134 8.37 -32.32 -11.56
CA ARG A 134 9.83 -32.43 -11.60
C ARG A 134 10.49 -31.66 -10.46
N ILE A 135 9.79 -30.65 -9.93
CA ILE A 135 10.29 -29.79 -8.85
C ILE A 135 9.81 -30.38 -7.52
N ARG A 136 10.76 -30.70 -6.62
CA ARG A 136 10.42 -31.09 -5.23
C ARG A 136 9.99 -29.85 -4.47
N LEU A 137 8.78 -29.88 -3.92
CA LEU A 137 8.15 -28.73 -3.27
C LEU A 137 8.00 -28.96 -1.77
N PRO A 138 8.17 -27.93 -0.94
CA PRO A 138 7.84 -28.01 0.47
C PRO A 138 6.32 -28.19 0.60
N ALA A 139 5.89 -29.34 1.12
CA ALA A 139 4.49 -29.56 1.41
C ALA A 139 4.07 -28.65 2.57
N LYS A 140 2.82 -28.15 2.55
CA LYS A 140 2.21 -27.61 3.78
C LYS A 140 2.30 -28.72 4.82
N HIS A 141 3.03 -28.49 5.91
CA HIS A 141 2.89 -29.32 7.10
C HIS A 141 1.46 -29.11 7.60
N THR A 142 0.60 -30.10 7.40
CA THR A 142 -0.58 -30.27 8.23
C THR A 142 -0.05 -30.56 9.63
N ASP A 143 -0.46 -29.75 10.60
CA ASP A 143 -0.35 -30.04 12.03
C ASP A 143 1.05 -29.95 12.66
N ILE A 144 1.59 -28.73 12.69
CA ILE A 144 2.22 -28.27 13.93
C ILE A 144 1.45 -27.00 14.31
N GLN A 145 0.36 -27.17 15.07
CA GLN A 145 -0.14 -26.07 15.87
C GLN A 145 1.03 -25.61 16.74
N GLU A 146 1.53 -24.40 16.49
CA GLU A 146 2.46 -23.76 17.43
C GLU A 146 1.74 -23.74 18.78
N ALA A 147 2.17 -24.61 19.70
CA ALA A 147 1.51 -24.79 20.98
C ALA A 147 1.45 -23.44 21.70
N MET A 148 0.23 -22.97 22.01
CA MET A 148 0.03 -21.77 22.82
C MET A 148 0.81 -21.91 24.13
N SER A 149 1.75 -21.00 24.40
CA SER A 149 2.44 -20.96 25.69
C SER A 149 1.73 -19.99 26.63
N CYS A 150 1.28 -20.48 27.79
CA CYS A 150 0.78 -19.68 28.90
C CYS A 150 1.61 -20.01 30.15
N GLN A 151 2.27 -19.03 30.75
CA GLN A 151 3.22 -19.24 31.83
C GLN A 151 3.19 -18.07 32.84
N ARG A 152 3.61 -18.33 34.09
CA ARG A 152 3.81 -17.27 35.11
C ARG A 152 5.09 -16.45 34.90
N THR A 153 5.96 -16.92 34.00
CA THR A 153 7.23 -16.27 33.66
C THR A 153 7.36 -16.19 32.13
N CYS A 154 8.17 -15.25 31.66
CA CYS A 154 8.57 -15.14 30.26
C CYS A 154 10.09 -14.94 30.20
N GLY A 155 10.71 -15.10 29.02
CA GLY A 155 12.14 -14.81 28.86
C GLY A 155 12.48 -13.39 29.34
N LYS A 156 13.49 -13.25 30.21
CA LYS A 156 13.98 -11.94 30.65
C LYS A 156 14.90 -11.38 29.55
N PRO A 157 14.58 -10.22 28.96
CA PRO A 157 15.36 -9.70 27.85
C PRO A 157 16.67 -9.11 28.38
N GLU A 158 17.80 -9.58 27.87
CA GLU A 158 19.14 -9.06 28.17
C GLU A 158 19.68 -8.21 27.01
N GLY A 159 20.45 -7.16 27.32
CA GLY A 159 21.12 -6.35 26.31
C GLY A 159 20.18 -5.52 25.43
N VAL A 160 19.04 -5.08 25.96
CA VAL A 160 18.14 -4.12 25.30
C VAL A 160 18.72 -2.71 25.44
N LEU A 161 18.81 -1.97 24.34
CA LEU A 161 19.26 -0.58 24.31
C LEU A 161 18.25 0.30 23.58
N GLY A 162 18.07 1.52 24.08
CA GLY A 162 17.33 2.56 23.36
C GLY A 162 15.82 2.42 23.43
N ARG A 163 15.31 1.77 24.48
CA ARG A 163 13.88 1.59 24.81
C ARG A 163 13.50 2.12 26.19
N GLU A 164 14.42 2.84 26.84
CA GLU A 164 14.27 3.32 28.22
C GLU A 164 13.12 4.34 28.31
N ARG A 165 13.05 5.26 27.34
CA ARG A 165 11.97 6.27 27.28
C ARG A 165 10.61 5.64 27.06
N GLU A 166 10.52 4.68 26.14
CA GLU A 166 9.27 3.98 25.85
C GLU A 166 8.80 3.13 27.03
N LEU A 167 9.74 2.52 27.76
CA LEU A 167 9.44 1.82 29.01
C LEU A 167 8.87 2.77 30.06
N ASP A 168 9.52 3.92 30.28
CA ASP A 168 9.03 4.94 31.22
C ASP A 168 7.64 5.47 30.83
N ASP A 169 7.39 5.71 29.54
CA ASP A 169 6.08 6.14 29.04
C ASP A 169 5.00 5.10 29.33
N VAL A 170 5.24 3.84 29.00
CA VAL A 170 4.30 2.74 29.22
C VAL A 170 4.01 2.56 30.72
N LEU A 171 5.05 2.62 31.56
CA LEU A 171 4.88 2.55 33.01
C LEU A 171 4.04 3.71 33.55
N ARG A 172 4.29 4.94 33.10
CA ARG A 172 3.47 6.10 33.47
C ARG A 172 2.01 5.91 33.07
N MET A 173 1.73 5.44 31.86
CA MET A 173 0.37 5.17 31.39
C MET A 173 -0.34 4.06 32.17
N MET A 174 0.41 3.07 32.67
CA MET A 174 -0.15 1.98 33.47
C MET A 174 -0.41 2.39 34.93
N GLN A 175 0.39 3.32 35.44
CA GLN A 175 0.31 3.88 36.79
C GLN A 175 -0.76 4.97 36.93
N THR A 176 -1.37 5.46 35.83
CA THR A 176 -2.45 6.45 35.93
C THR A 176 -3.74 5.83 36.50
N ASP A 177 -4.22 6.45 37.58
CA ASP A 177 -5.55 6.35 38.22
C ASP A 177 -6.14 4.95 38.45
N ASP A 178 -5.70 4.30 39.55
CA ASP A 178 -6.28 3.05 40.09
C ASP A 178 -7.70 3.21 40.67
N SER A 179 -8.27 4.41 40.58
CA SER A 179 -9.63 4.74 41.05
C SER A 179 -10.74 4.28 40.10
N THR A 180 -10.41 3.94 38.86
CA THR A 180 -11.37 3.40 37.88
C THR A 180 -11.73 1.95 38.21
N PRO A 181 -13.02 1.59 38.32
CA PRO A 181 -13.42 0.21 38.56
C PRO A 181 -13.18 -0.65 37.32
N GLY A 182 -12.57 -1.83 37.50
CA GLY A 182 -12.37 -2.83 36.44
C GLY A 182 -10.90 -2.99 35.99
N LEU A 183 -10.73 -3.68 34.85
CA LEU A 183 -9.45 -4.02 34.24
C LEU A 183 -8.93 -2.86 33.36
N SER A 184 -7.76 -2.29 33.68
CA SER A 184 -7.11 -1.32 32.79
C SER A 184 -6.30 -2.03 31.71
N ILE A 185 -6.63 -1.78 30.45
CA ILE A 185 -5.97 -2.42 29.30
C ILE A 185 -5.10 -1.40 28.59
N LEU A 186 -3.84 -1.75 28.30
CA LEU A 186 -2.92 -0.95 27.48
C LEU A 186 -2.52 -1.73 26.22
N PRO A 187 -3.01 -1.33 25.05
CA PRO A 187 -2.56 -1.90 23.79
C PRO A 187 -1.21 -1.31 23.38
N ILE A 188 -0.23 -2.17 23.09
CA ILE A 188 1.04 -1.81 22.45
C ILE A 188 0.97 -2.23 20.99
N THR A 189 0.92 -1.25 20.09
CA THR A 189 0.82 -1.48 18.65
C THR A 189 2.12 -1.16 17.93
N GLY A 190 2.33 -1.76 16.76
CA GLY A 190 3.50 -1.51 15.95
C GLY A 190 3.84 -2.64 14.99
N MET A 191 4.77 -2.36 14.08
CA MET A 191 5.10 -3.25 12.97
C MET A 191 5.74 -4.57 13.42
N ALA A 192 5.78 -5.56 12.53
CA ALA A 192 6.47 -6.84 12.79
C ALA A 192 7.96 -6.60 13.10
N GLY A 193 8.49 -7.28 14.12
CA GLY A 193 9.92 -7.21 14.45
C GLY A 193 10.40 -5.92 15.15
N ILE A 194 9.51 -4.97 15.41
CA ILE A 194 9.85 -3.66 16.01
C ILE A 194 10.24 -3.74 17.51
N GLY A 195 9.96 -4.87 18.17
CA GLY A 195 10.27 -5.12 19.58
C GLY A 195 9.10 -4.95 20.56
N LYS A 196 7.84 -5.11 20.13
CA LYS A 196 6.66 -5.01 21.01
C LYS A 196 6.72 -6.01 22.17
N THR A 197 6.93 -7.29 21.84
CA THR A 197 7.10 -8.37 22.81
C THR A 197 8.24 -8.07 23.78
N THR A 198 9.38 -7.56 23.29
CA THR A 198 10.52 -7.16 24.12
C THR A 198 10.17 -6.02 25.09
N LEU A 199 9.42 -5.00 24.63
CA LEU A 199 8.95 -3.93 25.51
C LEU A 199 7.97 -4.45 26.57
N ALA A 200 7.03 -5.32 26.19
CA ALA A 200 6.13 -5.96 27.14
C ALA A 200 6.88 -6.83 28.16
N GLN A 201 7.93 -7.55 27.75
CA GLN A 201 8.81 -8.30 28.64
C GLN A 201 9.57 -7.39 29.62
N LEU A 202 10.06 -6.23 29.16
CA LEU A 202 10.70 -5.24 30.04
C LEU A 202 9.73 -4.73 31.12
N VAL A 203 8.47 -4.47 30.75
CA VAL A 203 7.43 -4.08 31.71
C VAL A 203 7.13 -5.23 32.67
N PHE A 204 6.95 -6.45 32.16
CA PHE A 204 6.64 -7.64 32.96
C PHE A 204 7.67 -7.90 34.06
N TRP A 205 8.95 -7.63 33.76
CA TRP A 205 10.08 -7.80 34.68
C TRP A 205 10.49 -6.52 35.43
N HIS A 206 9.79 -5.39 35.20
CA HIS A 206 10.12 -4.13 35.85
C HIS A 206 9.89 -4.23 37.37
N PRO A 207 10.78 -3.68 38.23
CA PRO A 207 10.66 -3.79 39.68
C PRO A 207 9.28 -3.42 40.22
N TRP A 208 8.70 -2.30 39.77
CA TRP A 208 7.35 -1.91 40.15
C TRP A 208 6.27 -2.97 39.84
N VAL A 209 6.33 -3.62 38.68
CA VAL A 209 5.34 -4.66 38.30
C VAL A 209 5.55 -5.91 39.15
N VAL A 210 6.80 -6.32 39.36
CA VAL A 210 7.17 -7.44 40.21
C VAL A 210 6.69 -7.20 41.65
N ASP A 211 6.95 -6.02 42.20
CA ASP A 211 6.59 -5.66 43.58
C ASP A 211 5.07 -5.49 43.77
N THR A 212 4.35 -5.05 42.73
CA THR A 212 2.91 -4.78 42.81
C THR A 212 2.06 -6.05 42.61
N PHE A 213 2.48 -6.95 41.72
CA PHE A 213 1.67 -8.10 41.27
C PHE A 213 2.28 -9.47 41.61
N GLY A 214 3.56 -9.56 42.01
CA GLY A 214 4.16 -10.80 42.49
C GLY A 214 4.04 -11.97 41.52
N ASP A 215 3.48 -13.10 41.99
CA ASP A 215 3.27 -14.31 41.19
C ASP A 215 1.95 -14.31 40.39
N ASP A 216 1.13 -13.25 40.54
CA ASP A 216 -0.15 -13.09 39.83
C ASP A 216 0.04 -12.45 38.44
N ARG A 217 1.27 -12.51 37.93
CA ARG A 217 1.65 -12.10 36.58
C ARG A 217 1.53 -13.29 35.63
N ILE A 218 0.81 -13.11 34.52
CA ILE A 218 0.53 -14.17 33.55
C ILE A 218 0.94 -13.70 32.16
N TRP A 219 1.72 -14.51 31.46
CA TRP A 219 2.09 -14.29 30.07
C TRP A 219 1.37 -15.30 29.17
N VAL A 220 0.62 -14.81 28.19
CA VAL A 220 -0.10 -15.64 27.21
C VAL A 220 0.40 -15.29 25.81
N SER A 221 1.01 -16.24 25.11
CA SER A 221 1.30 -16.10 23.68
C SER A 221 0.07 -16.52 22.89
N VAL A 222 -0.51 -15.62 22.10
CA VAL A 222 -1.76 -15.88 21.37
C VAL A 222 -1.47 -16.77 20.15
N PRO A 223 -2.24 -17.85 19.91
CA PRO A 223 -2.02 -18.78 18.81
C PRO A 223 -2.45 -18.19 17.47
N ARG A 224 -2.09 -18.88 16.39
CA ARG A 224 -2.50 -18.56 15.01
C ARG A 224 -3.99 -18.68 14.74
N GLU A 225 -4.76 -19.33 15.61
CA GLU A 225 -6.22 -19.31 15.58
C GLU A 225 -6.75 -18.77 16.90
N PHE A 226 -7.32 -17.56 16.90
CA PHE A 226 -7.80 -16.95 18.12
C PHE A 226 -9.09 -17.62 18.57
N ASN A 227 -9.02 -18.29 19.72
CA ASN A 227 -10.13 -18.96 20.36
C ASN A 227 -10.20 -18.55 21.84
N THR A 228 -11.30 -17.90 22.22
CA THR A 228 -11.54 -17.41 23.58
C THR A 228 -11.43 -18.52 24.62
N MET A 229 -11.99 -19.71 24.34
CA MET A 229 -11.99 -20.80 25.31
C MET A 229 -10.61 -21.42 25.50
N VAL A 230 -9.80 -21.46 24.43
CA VAL A 230 -8.40 -21.91 24.53
C VAL A 230 -7.58 -20.93 25.37
N ILE A 231 -7.77 -19.62 25.20
CA ILE A 231 -7.08 -18.62 26.02
C ILE A 231 -7.48 -18.77 27.50
N LEU A 232 -8.78 -18.88 27.78
CA LEU A 232 -9.28 -19.02 29.15
C LEU A 232 -8.84 -20.34 29.80
N SER A 233 -8.79 -21.45 29.04
CA SER A 233 -8.35 -22.74 29.55
C SER A 233 -6.89 -22.72 29.97
N ARG A 234 -6.03 -22.07 29.17
CA ARG A 234 -4.61 -21.90 29.51
C ARG A 234 -4.39 -20.96 30.70
N ILE A 235 -5.17 -19.90 30.84
CA ILE A 235 -5.14 -19.06 32.04
C ILE A 235 -5.55 -19.87 33.28
N ALA A 236 -6.66 -20.63 33.19
CA ALA A 236 -7.11 -21.50 34.28
C ALA A 236 -6.05 -22.54 34.69
N GLN A 237 -5.35 -23.15 33.72
CA GLN A 237 -4.26 -24.08 33.98
C GLN A 237 -3.15 -23.44 34.82
N VAL A 238 -2.70 -22.23 34.44
CA VAL A 238 -1.64 -21.51 35.17
C VAL A 238 -2.07 -21.07 36.57
N LEU A 239 -3.35 -20.74 36.76
CA LEU A 239 -3.91 -20.39 38.06
C LEU A 239 -4.08 -21.61 38.98
N THR A 240 -4.31 -22.79 38.42
CA THR A 240 -4.59 -24.03 39.17
C THR A 240 -3.34 -24.84 39.49
N THR A 241 -2.29 -24.79 38.67
CA THR A 241 -1.02 -25.47 38.95
C THR A 241 -0.16 -24.67 39.94
N GLN A 242 -0.21 -25.05 41.22
CA GLN A 242 0.91 -24.85 42.13
C GLN A 242 1.89 -26.03 41.94
N GLN A 243 3.04 -25.75 41.32
CA GLN A 243 4.19 -26.66 41.13
C GLN A 243 3.87 -28.09 40.63
N CYS A 244 3.89 -28.30 39.31
CA CYS A 244 4.43 -29.55 38.77
C CYS A 244 4.86 -29.39 37.30
N SER A 245 6.13 -29.70 37.07
CA SER A 245 6.72 -29.94 35.76
C SER A 245 6.30 -31.32 35.24
N THR A 246 5.25 -31.39 34.42
CA THR A 246 5.10 -32.47 33.44
C THR A 246 4.49 -31.92 32.15
N SER A 247 5.10 -32.33 31.06
CA SER A 247 4.95 -31.83 29.70
C SER A 247 3.91 -32.65 28.93
N ASP A 248 2.65 -32.60 29.35
CA ASP A 248 1.55 -33.15 28.56
C ASP A 248 0.64 -32.01 28.10
N SER A 249 0.68 -31.73 26.81
CA SER A 249 -0.26 -30.82 26.14
C SER A 249 -1.65 -31.46 26.16
N PRO A 250 -2.72 -30.76 26.58
CA PRO A 250 -4.06 -31.25 26.31
C PRO A 250 -4.27 -31.21 24.79
N GLU A 251 -4.66 -32.34 24.21
CA GLU A 251 -5.23 -32.39 22.87
C GLU A 251 -6.46 -31.46 22.84
N GLU A 252 -6.65 -30.73 21.72
CA GLU A 252 -7.78 -29.82 21.52
C GLU A 252 -9.10 -30.60 21.39
N GLU A 253 -9.63 -31.10 22.51
CA GLU A 253 -10.99 -31.60 22.56
C GLU A 253 -11.97 -30.42 22.47
N MET A 254 -13.02 -30.58 21.66
CA MET A 254 -14.11 -29.62 21.56
C MET A 254 -14.73 -29.42 22.95
N ILE A 255 -14.51 -28.25 23.54
CA ILE A 255 -15.11 -27.87 24.82
C ILE A 255 -16.63 -27.80 24.62
N GLU A 256 -17.37 -28.71 25.27
CA GLU A 256 -18.84 -28.70 25.24
C GLU A 256 -19.42 -27.43 25.88
N GLN A 257 -20.66 -27.08 25.55
CA GLN A 257 -21.30 -25.85 26.04
C GLN A 257 -21.32 -25.76 27.57
N GLU A 258 -21.56 -26.86 28.28
CA GLU A 258 -21.52 -26.90 29.74
C GLU A 258 -20.12 -26.66 30.30
N ASP A 259 -19.07 -27.15 29.63
CA ASP A 259 -17.69 -26.99 30.06
C ASP A 259 -17.16 -25.57 29.82
N SER A 260 -17.69 -24.89 28.80
CA SER A 260 -17.37 -23.47 28.55
C SER A 260 -17.84 -22.55 29.70
N VAL A 261 -19.02 -22.83 30.28
CA VAL A 261 -19.57 -22.02 31.38
C VAL A 261 -18.80 -22.29 32.67
N LYS A 262 -18.52 -23.57 32.97
CA LYS A 262 -17.70 -23.97 34.13
C LYS A 262 -16.32 -23.33 34.06
N LEU A 263 -15.68 -23.33 32.89
CA LEU A 263 -14.36 -22.75 32.70
C LEU A 263 -14.35 -21.25 32.96
N LYS A 264 -15.32 -20.52 32.40
CA LYS A 264 -15.47 -19.07 32.66
C LYS A 264 -15.65 -18.78 34.14
N TYR A 265 -16.48 -19.55 34.82
CA TYR A 265 -16.70 -19.42 36.26
C TYR A 265 -15.40 -19.68 37.05
N LEU A 266 -14.67 -20.74 36.71
CA LEU A 266 -13.40 -21.10 37.36
C LEU A 266 -12.36 -19.97 37.24
N VAL A 267 -12.19 -19.40 36.04
CA VAL A 267 -11.27 -18.27 35.85
C VAL A 267 -11.70 -17.06 36.69
N LYS A 268 -13.00 -16.74 36.71
CA LYS A 268 -13.54 -15.65 37.54
C LYS A 268 -13.27 -15.87 39.01
N GLU A 269 -13.57 -17.07 39.52
CA GLU A 269 -13.36 -17.43 40.92
C GLU A 269 -11.89 -17.29 41.31
N LYS A 270 -10.97 -17.83 40.49
CA LYS A 270 -9.53 -17.82 40.79
C LYS A 270 -8.89 -16.45 40.70
N LEU A 271 -9.37 -15.57 39.82
CA LEU A 271 -8.89 -14.19 39.73
C LEU A 271 -9.61 -13.24 40.71
N SER A 272 -10.76 -13.64 41.25
CA SER A 272 -11.54 -12.81 42.17
C SER A 272 -10.78 -12.50 43.46
N GLY A 273 -10.81 -11.24 43.87
CA GLY A 273 -10.21 -10.76 45.13
C GLY A 273 -8.73 -10.36 45.06
N GLN A 274 -8.03 -10.63 43.94
CA GLN A 274 -6.63 -10.28 43.72
C GLN A 274 -6.45 -9.23 42.63
N ARG A 275 -5.30 -8.53 42.62
CA ARG A 275 -4.88 -7.69 41.50
C ARG A 275 -3.95 -8.53 40.65
N PHE A 276 -4.29 -8.72 39.37
CA PHE A 276 -3.47 -9.49 38.45
C PHE A 276 -2.88 -8.61 37.35
N PHE A 277 -1.83 -9.13 36.71
CA PHE A 277 -1.20 -8.53 35.54
C PHE A 277 -1.11 -9.55 34.42
N ILE A 278 -1.83 -9.32 33.32
CA ILE A 278 -1.85 -10.23 32.17
C ILE A 278 -1.16 -9.59 30.96
N VAL A 279 -0.34 -10.34 30.25
CA VAL A 279 0.14 -9.96 28.91
C VAL A 279 -0.44 -10.92 27.89
N LEU A 280 -1.19 -10.39 26.92
CA LEU A 280 -1.61 -11.09 25.71
C LEU A 280 -0.66 -10.69 24.57
N ASP A 281 0.25 -11.60 24.20
CA ASP A 281 1.29 -11.34 23.21
C ASP A 281 0.90 -11.81 21.79
N ASP A 282 1.09 -10.93 20.82
CA ASP A 282 0.83 -11.09 19.36
C ASP A 282 -0.64 -11.38 19.00
N ALA A 283 -1.57 -10.67 19.63
CA ALA A 283 -3.00 -10.78 19.33
C ALA A 283 -3.35 -10.15 17.96
N TRP A 284 -4.19 -10.83 17.16
CA TRP A 284 -4.45 -10.44 15.76
C TRP A 284 -5.92 -10.59 15.29
N ASP A 285 -6.79 -11.27 16.02
CA ASP A 285 -8.18 -11.50 15.58
C ASP A 285 -9.04 -10.23 15.72
N GLN A 286 -9.89 -9.95 14.72
CA GLN A 286 -10.73 -8.75 14.65
C GLN A 286 -12.21 -9.04 14.96
N ASP A 287 -12.56 -10.27 15.36
CA ASP A 287 -13.91 -10.66 15.73
C ASP A 287 -14.30 -10.06 17.08
N ARG A 288 -15.17 -9.05 17.00
CA ARG A 288 -15.68 -8.33 18.15
C ARG A 288 -16.36 -9.24 19.19
N LYS A 289 -17.04 -10.31 18.78
CA LYS A 289 -17.76 -11.19 19.72
C LYS A 289 -16.78 -11.98 20.58
N LYS A 290 -15.71 -12.51 19.98
CA LYS A 290 -14.68 -13.26 20.71
C LYS A 290 -13.99 -12.39 21.75
N TRP A 291 -13.61 -11.16 21.38
CA TRP A 291 -13.02 -10.19 22.30
C TRP A 291 -13.99 -9.76 23.41
N GLN A 292 -15.25 -9.50 23.08
CA GLN A 292 -16.26 -9.17 24.10
C GLN A 292 -16.40 -10.28 25.13
N GLU A 293 -16.48 -11.53 24.69
CA GLU A 293 -16.59 -12.68 25.59
C GLU A 293 -15.35 -12.84 26.49
N LEU A 294 -14.14 -12.67 25.95
CA LEU A 294 -12.91 -12.72 26.73
C LEU A 294 -12.87 -11.59 27.78
N MET A 295 -13.18 -10.36 27.36
CA MET A 295 -13.13 -9.18 28.23
C MET A 295 -14.20 -9.22 29.31
N GLU A 296 -15.41 -9.69 29.02
CA GLU A 296 -16.46 -9.87 30.03
C GLU A 296 -16.03 -10.80 31.16
N VAL A 297 -15.24 -11.83 30.85
CA VAL A 297 -14.72 -12.75 31.87
C VAL A 297 -13.67 -12.07 32.74
N LEU A 298 -12.65 -11.48 32.12
CA LEU A 298 -11.51 -10.88 32.83
C LEU A 298 -11.88 -9.60 33.59
N ASP A 299 -12.71 -8.73 33.01
CA ASP A 299 -13.13 -7.47 33.61
C ASP A 299 -14.03 -7.71 34.83
N SER A 300 -14.94 -8.70 34.75
CA SER A 300 -15.79 -9.06 35.90
C SER A 300 -15.03 -9.73 37.06
N ALA A 301 -13.82 -10.25 36.79
CA ALA A 301 -12.99 -10.90 37.80
C ALA A 301 -11.99 -9.93 38.46
N GLY A 302 -11.59 -8.88 37.75
CA GLY A 302 -10.53 -7.96 38.15
C GLY A 302 -10.90 -7.03 39.30
N LYS A 303 -10.11 -7.04 40.37
CA LYS A 303 -10.14 -5.99 41.40
C LYS A 303 -9.60 -4.68 40.81
N PRO A 304 -10.07 -3.49 41.25
CA PRO A 304 -9.49 -2.21 40.84
C PRO A 304 -7.96 -2.20 40.97
N GLY A 305 -7.29 -1.73 39.91
CA GLY A 305 -5.84 -1.79 39.78
C GLY A 305 -5.31 -3.06 39.08
N SER A 306 -6.16 -3.99 38.65
CA SER A 306 -5.76 -5.07 37.73
C SER A 306 -5.43 -4.49 36.36
N LYS A 307 -4.36 -4.98 35.74
CA LYS A 307 -3.85 -4.41 34.49
C LYS A 307 -3.61 -5.48 33.43
N MET A 308 -3.74 -5.12 32.16
CA MET A 308 -3.42 -6.00 31.05
C MET A 308 -2.69 -5.26 29.93
N ILE A 309 -1.66 -5.89 29.37
CA ILE A 309 -1.02 -5.45 28.13
C ILE A 309 -1.47 -6.34 26.99
N VAL A 310 -1.81 -5.74 25.86
CA VAL A 310 -2.08 -6.46 24.60
C VAL A 310 -1.06 -6.00 23.57
N THR A 311 -0.19 -6.89 23.08
CA THR A 311 0.69 -6.55 21.95
C THR A 311 0.01 -6.97 20.65
N SER A 312 -0.03 -6.08 19.67
CA SER A 312 -0.64 -6.38 18.36
C SER A 312 0.05 -5.64 17.22
N ARG A 313 -0.02 -6.23 16.02
CA ARG A 313 0.38 -5.58 14.77
C ARG A 313 -0.78 -4.82 14.12
N ILE A 314 -2.01 -5.10 14.55
CA ILE A 314 -3.24 -4.63 13.95
C ILE A 314 -3.82 -3.54 14.85
N PRO A 315 -3.86 -2.28 14.41
CA PRO A 315 -4.41 -1.19 15.21
C PRO A 315 -5.89 -1.38 15.54
N ASP A 316 -6.66 -2.06 14.69
CA ASP A 316 -8.09 -2.25 14.90
C ASP A 316 -8.40 -3.07 16.17
N VAL A 317 -7.49 -3.94 16.62
CA VAL A 317 -7.61 -4.69 17.88
C VAL A 317 -7.77 -3.73 19.08
N VAL A 318 -7.19 -2.53 19.01
CA VAL A 318 -7.31 -1.48 20.04
C VAL A 318 -8.76 -1.04 20.24
N THR A 319 -9.53 -0.96 19.15
CA THR A 319 -10.93 -0.50 19.22
C THR A 319 -11.84 -1.48 19.94
N LEU A 320 -11.42 -2.76 20.01
CA LEU A 320 -12.18 -3.84 20.62
C LEU A 320 -11.99 -3.91 22.14
N THR A 321 -10.85 -3.42 22.65
CA THR A 321 -10.45 -3.59 24.07
C THR A 321 -11.01 -2.54 25.03
N LYS A 322 -11.82 -1.55 24.60
CA LYS A 322 -12.34 -0.43 25.44
C LYS A 322 -11.28 0.12 26.43
N SER A 323 -10.10 0.40 25.90
CA SER A 323 -8.85 0.46 26.68
C SER A 323 -8.28 1.88 26.83
N LEU A 324 -7.15 1.99 27.55
CA LEU A 324 -6.28 3.17 27.49
C LEU A 324 -5.88 3.48 26.04
N LYS A 325 -5.46 4.73 25.81
CA LYS A 325 -4.92 5.14 24.52
C LYS A 325 -3.77 4.19 24.12
N PRO A 326 -3.77 3.64 22.90
CA PRO A 326 -2.73 2.70 22.48
C PRO A 326 -1.35 3.38 22.45
N TYR A 327 -0.31 2.62 22.80
CA TYR A 327 1.07 3.04 22.65
C TYR A 327 1.65 2.46 21.34
N THR A 328 1.91 3.32 20.36
CA THR A 328 2.47 2.89 19.07
C THR A 328 4.00 2.95 19.09
N LEU A 329 4.63 1.77 19.11
CA LEU A 329 6.06 1.61 19.20
C LEU A 329 6.77 2.00 17.89
N GLN A 330 7.78 2.87 18.00
CA GLN A 330 8.53 3.42 16.86
C GLN A 330 9.84 2.66 16.57
N CYS A 331 10.44 2.90 15.40
CA CYS A 331 11.79 2.41 15.08
C CYS A 331 12.85 2.94 16.03
N LEU A 332 13.91 2.16 16.23
CA LEU A 332 15.09 2.61 16.96
C LEU A 332 15.76 3.78 16.23
N LEU A 333 16.30 4.72 16.99
CA LEU A 333 17.12 5.79 16.43
C LEU A 333 18.38 5.21 15.74
N PRO A 334 18.92 5.88 14.70
CA PRO A 334 20.11 5.40 13.99
C PRO A 334 21.32 5.16 14.92
N ALA A 335 21.51 6.03 15.92
CA ALA A 335 22.56 5.89 16.92
C ALA A 335 22.40 4.59 17.74
N HIS A 336 21.19 4.32 18.26
CA HIS A 336 20.89 3.10 19.01
C HIS A 336 21.04 1.85 18.15
N SER A 337 20.58 1.91 16.89
CA SER A 337 20.69 0.81 15.93
C SER A 337 22.14 0.40 15.68
N SER A 338 23.02 1.38 15.46
CA SER A 338 24.45 1.14 15.28
C SER A 338 25.10 0.58 16.55
N SER A 339 24.76 1.10 17.73
CA SER A 339 25.29 0.62 19.01
C SER A 339 24.87 -0.82 19.31
N LEU A 340 23.60 -1.13 19.10
CA LEU A 340 23.01 -2.44 19.35
C LEU A 340 23.54 -3.50 18.36
N LEU A 341 23.70 -3.16 17.07
CA LEU A 341 24.40 -4.02 16.12
C LEU A 341 25.84 -4.33 16.57
N THR A 342 26.53 -3.32 17.13
CA THR A 342 27.90 -3.48 17.65
C THR A 342 27.95 -4.40 18.87
N GLN A 343 27.03 -4.21 19.81
CA GLN A 343 26.93 -5.03 21.02
C GLN A 343 26.64 -6.48 20.66
N TRP A 344 25.67 -6.72 19.78
CA TRP A 344 25.25 -8.07 19.44
C TRP A 344 26.32 -8.86 18.70
N MET A 345 27.24 -8.23 17.97
CA MET A 345 28.34 -8.93 17.30
C MET A 345 29.31 -9.65 18.24
N GLN A 346 29.35 -9.30 19.53
CA GLN A 346 30.32 -9.75 20.54
C GLN A 346 31.78 -9.33 20.19
N ASN A 347 32.54 -8.85 21.18
CA ASN A 347 33.88 -8.24 21.05
C ASN A 347 34.01 -7.03 20.09
N PRO A 348 33.43 -5.86 20.42
CA PRO A 348 33.52 -4.62 19.61
C PRO A 348 34.95 -4.12 19.37
N ALA A 349 35.85 -4.35 20.34
CA ALA A 349 37.22 -3.82 20.36
C ALA A 349 38.12 -4.42 19.27
N GLU A 350 37.72 -5.54 18.64
CA GLU A 350 38.48 -6.19 17.57
C GLU A 350 38.05 -5.78 16.16
N LEU A 351 37.09 -4.86 16.00
CA LEU A 351 36.62 -4.50 14.67
C LEU A 351 37.64 -3.60 13.96
N PRO A 352 38.19 -4.01 12.79
CA PRO A 352 39.08 -3.16 12.03
C PRO A 352 38.43 -1.81 11.69
N PRO A 353 39.11 -0.66 11.86
CA PRO A 353 38.53 0.67 11.63
C PRO A 353 37.87 0.83 10.25
N ARG A 354 38.44 0.19 9.22
CA ARG A 354 37.89 0.17 7.85
C ARG A 354 36.50 -0.46 7.71
N LEU A 355 36.05 -1.28 8.66
CA LEU A 355 34.72 -1.91 8.62
C LEU A 355 33.65 -1.09 9.34
N ILE A 356 34.04 -0.10 10.14
CA ILE A 356 33.11 0.76 10.88
C ILE A 356 32.13 1.49 9.95
N PRO A 357 32.55 2.09 8.81
CA PRO A 357 31.62 2.71 7.87
C PRO A 357 30.62 1.71 7.28
N ILE A 358 31.08 0.51 6.90
CA ILE A 358 30.20 -0.52 6.32
C ILE A 358 29.19 -1.03 7.36
N ARG A 359 29.61 -1.19 8.62
CA ARG A 359 28.70 -1.52 9.73
C ARG A 359 27.57 -0.51 9.86
N LYS A 360 27.90 0.79 9.81
CA LYS A 360 26.92 1.88 9.92
C LYS A 360 25.93 1.83 8.77
N MET A 361 26.41 1.66 7.53
CA MET A 361 25.54 1.50 6.35
C MET A 361 24.61 0.28 6.47
N ILE A 362 25.09 -0.84 7.02
CA ILE A 362 24.24 -2.03 7.27
C ILE A 362 23.18 -1.71 8.34
N ALA A 363 23.54 -1.02 9.42
CA ALA A 363 22.58 -0.63 10.45
C ALA A 363 21.51 0.35 9.90
N GLU A 364 21.91 1.29 9.05
CA GLU A 364 21.02 2.22 8.34
C GLU A 364 20.06 1.47 7.40
N THR A 365 20.55 0.42 6.71
CA THR A 365 19.73 -0.45 5.84
C THR A 365 18.62 -1.16 6.62
N CYS A 366 18.83 -1.45 7.91
CA CYS A 366 17.81 -2.05 8.78
C CYS A 366 16.73 -1.05 9.23
N ALA A 367 16.89 0.24 8.96
CA ALA A 367 15.96 1.33 9.31
C ALA A 367 15.45 1.30 10.77
N GLY A 368 16.31 0.90 11.72
CA GLY A 368 15.96 0.86 13.13
C GLY A 368 15.01 -0.26 13.55
N VAL A 369 14.86 -1.30 12.73
CA VAL A 369 14.06 -2.49 13.04
C VAL A 369 14.93 -3.53 13.77
N PRO A 370 14.66 -3.85 15.05
CA PRO A 370 15.48 -4.75 15.85
C PRO A 370 15.66 -6.16 15.27
N SER A 371 14.60 -6.78 14.74
CA SER A 371 14.72 -8.13 14.18
C SER A 371 15.65 -8.20 12.97
N LEU A 372 15.62 -7.20 12.08
CA LEU A 372 16.55 -7.09 10.96
C LEU A 372 17.99 -6.89 11.43
N LEU A 373 18.19 -6.05 12.45
CA LEU A 373 19.50 -5.84 13.08
C LEU A 373 20.04 -7.15 13.67
N LEU A 374 19.18 -7.97 14.27
CA LEU A 374 19.57 -9.25 14.86
C LEU A 374 20.02 -10.23 13.78
N SER A 375 19.22 -10.41 12.71
CA SER A 375 19.58 -11.27 11.57
C SER A 375 20.87 -10.80 10.90
N ALA A 376 21.04 -9.48 10.72
CA ALA A 376 22.27 -8.90 10.19
C ALA A 376 23.47 -9.17 11.10
N SER A 377 23.32 -9.02 12.42
CA SER A 377 24.38 -9.30 13.39
C SER A 377 24.82 -10.76 13.33
N ASN A 378 23.87 -11.70 13.25
CA ASN A 378 24.15 -13.14 13.16
C ASN A 378 24.86 -13.47 11.85
N LYS A 379 24.46 -12.85 10.74
CA LYS A 379 25.16 -13.01 9.46
C LYS A 379 26.59 -12.49 9.55
N LEU A 380 26.80 -11.31 10.11
CA LEU A 380 28.12 -10.70 10.24
C LEU A 380 29.07 -11.50 11.13
N LYS A 381 28.56 -12.15 12.19
CA LYS A 381 29.33 -13.10 13.02
C LYS A 381 29.80 -14.32 12.23
N SER A 382 28.97 -14.81 11.32
CA SER A 382 29.23 -16.04 10.56
C SER A 382 30.25 -15.87 9.42
N ILE A 383 30.60 -14.63 9.04
CA ILE A 383 31.47 -14.35 7.90
C ILE A 383 32.81 -13.75 8.31
N ARG A 384 33.80 -13.82 7.41
CA ARG A 384 35.13 -13.22 7.63
C ARG A 384 35.02 -11.70 7.76
N LYS A 385 35.71 -11.11 8.75
CA LYS A 385 35.81 -9.67 9.01
C LYS A 385 36.69 -8.96 7.96
N THR A 386 36.26 -8.98 6.69
CA THR A 386 36.95 -8.36 5.54
C THR A 386 36.03 -7.36 4.84
N GLN A 387 36.62 -6.36 4.20
CA GLN A 387 35.88 -5.30 3.51
C GLN A 387 34.99 -5.87 2.39
N VAL A 388 35.54 -6.78 1.58
CA VAL A 388 34.83 -7.43 0.47
C VAL A 388 33.61 -8.23 0.97
N ALA A 389 33.78 -9.04 2.01
CA ALA A 389 32.68 -9.86 2.54
C ALA A 389 31.55 -8.99 3.12
N TRP A 390 31.88 -7.91 3.81
CA TRP A 390 30.90 -7.00 4.39
C TRP A 390 30.21 -6.12 3.33
N GLN A 391 30.95 -5.67 2.32
CA GLN A 391 30.37 -5.00 1.15
C GLN A 391 29.41 -5.92 0.41
N HIS A 392 29.71 -7.22 0.31
CA HIS A 392 28.77 -8.19 -0.25
C HIS A 392 27.50 -8.31 0.60
N VAL A 393 27.61 -8.34 1.94
CA VAL A 393 26.40 -8.33 2.79
C VAL A 393 25.57 -7.07 2.59
N LEU A 394 26.21 -5.91 2.48
CA LEU A 394 25.52 -4.65 2.22
C LEU A 394 24.85 -4.64 0.83
N SER A 395 25.54 -5.11 -0.21
CA SER A 395 25.00 -5.12 -1.58
C SER A 395 23.92 -6.18 -1.81
N ARG A 396 23.95 -7.27 -1.03
CA ARG A 396 23.00 -8.38 -1.09
C ARG A 396 22.32 -8.59 0.27
N PHE A 397 21.86 -7.48 0.87
CA PHE A 397 21.19 -7.49 2.17
C PHE A 397 19.90 -8.33 2.15
N ASP A 398 19.28 -8.45 0.99
CA ASP A 398 18.17 -9.35 0.74
C ASP A 398 18.47 -10.81 1.14
N LEU A 399 19.72 -11.28 0.95
CA LEU A 399 20.15 -12.62 1.40
C LEU A 399 20.18 -12.77 2.92
N VAL A 400 20.34 -11.68 3.69
CA VAL A 400 20.23 -11.72 5.15
C VAL A 400 18.79 -12.01 5.55
N PHE A 401 17.85 -11.33 4.90
CA PHE A 401 16.42 -11.48 5.15
C PHE A 401 15.91 -12.87 4.75
N TYR A 402 16.22 -13.35 3.55
CA TYR A 402 15.74 -14.67 3.07
C TYR A 402 16.46 -15.87 3.69
N ALA A 403 17.50 -15.66 4.49
CA ALA A 403 18.15 -16.73 5.24
C ALA A 403 17.52 -16.93 6.63
N ASP A 404 16.80 -15.93 7.15
CA ASP A 404 16.18 -15.98 8.47
C ASP A 404 14.71 -16.41 8.34
N ARG A 405 14.45 -17.68 8.63
CA ARG A 405 13.11 -18.27 8.51
C ARG A 405 12.08 -17.61 9.43
N LEU A 406 12.46 -17.29 10.67
CA LEU A 406 11.55 -16.69 11.64
C LEU A 406 11.12 -15.29 11.19
N LEU A 407 12.08 -14.51 10.68
CA LEU A 407 11.79 -13.18 10.16
C LEU A 407 10.91 -13.23 8.90
N LEU A 408 11.21 -14.16 7.99
CA LEU A 408 10.46 -14.35 6.75
C LEU A 408 9.03 -14.82 7.02
N ASP A 409 8.85 -15.81 7.91
CA ASP A 409 7.55 -16.35 8.31
C ASP A 409 6.72 -15.25 9.00
N ALA A 410 7.30 -14.47 9.92
CA ALA A 410 6.59 -13.38 10.58
C ALA A 410 6.13 -12.28 9.62
N ALA A 411 6.96 -11.92 8.63
CA ALA A 411 6.61 -10.96 7.59
C ALA A 411 5.53 -11.53 6.65
N TYR A 412 5.67 -12.80 6.25
CA TYR A 412 4.74 -13.46 5.34
C TYR A 412 3.35 -13.65 5.97
N VAL A 413 3.27 -14.03 7.24
CA VAL A 413 2.00 -14.09 7.99
C VAL A 413 1.30 -12.73 7.97
N SER A 414 2.03 -11.62 8.13
CA SER A 414 1.45 -10.27 8.08
C SER A 414 0.83 -9.98 6.70
N TYR A 415 1.49 -10.41 5.62
CA TYR A 415 0.94 -10.32 4.27
C TYR A 415 -0.29 -11.23 4.05
N GLN A 416 -0.33 -12.42 4.63
CA GLN A 416 -1.45 -13.36 4.48
C GLN A 416 -2.77 -12.86 5.05
N HIS A 417 -2.73 -12.07 6.13
CA HIS A 417 -3.93 -11.51 6.75
C HIS A 417 -4.62 -10.43 5.89
N LEU A 418 -3.91 -9.90 4.88
CA LEU A 418 -4.47 -8.90 3.99
C LEU A 418 -5.51 -9.52 3.04
N PRO A 419 -6.65 -8.84 2.80
CA PRO A 419 -7.60 -9.23 1.75
C PRO A 419 -6.94 -9.33 0.36
N PRO A 420 -7.40 -10.21 -0.55
CA PRO A 420 -6.73 -10.44 -1.83
C PRO A 420 -6.52 -9.19 -2.71
N SER A 421 -7.47 -8.24 -2.72
CA SER A 421 -7.33 -6.97 -3.45
C SER A 421 -6.22 -6.09 -2.86
N ILE A 422 -6.09 -6.11 -1.53
CA ILE A 422 -5.07 -5.36 -0.80
C ILE A 422 -3.69 -5.99 -0.96
N GLN A 423 -3.61 -7.32 -1.02
CA GLN A 423 -2.35 -8.02 -1.29
C GLN A 423 -1.72 -7.56 -2.62
N GLN A 424 -2.51 -7.38 -3.68
CA GLN A 424 -1.99 -6.89 -4.96
C GLN A 424 -1.44 -5.46 -4.85
N CYS A 425 -2.16 -4.57 -4.14
CA CYS A 425 -1.67 -3.22 -3.84
C CYS A 425 -0.36 -3.26 -3.04
N PHE A 426 -0.26 -4.13 -2.04
CA PHE A 426 0.96 -4.34 -1.27
C PHE A 426 2.14 -4.79 -2.16
N LEU A 427 1.91 -5.73 -3.09
CA LEU A 427 2.93 -6.17 -4.03
C LEU A 427 3.33 -5.06 -5.01
N TYR A 428 2.40 -4.21 -5.42
CA TYR A 428 2.69 -3.04 -6.26
C TYR A 428 3.65 -2.07 -5.57
N CYS A 429 3.56 -1.93 -4.24
CA CYS A 429 4.50 -1.14 -3.46
C CYS A 429 5.96 -1.65 -3.52
N SER A 430 6.23 -2.86 -4.01
CA SER A 430 7.60 -3.34 -4.23
C SER A 430 8.40 -2.47 -5.20
N LEU A 431 7.71 -1.70 -6.03
CA LEU A 431 8.29 -0.75 -6.99
C LEU A 431 8.88 0.49 -6.29
N LEU A 432 8.47 0.81 -5.06
CA LEU A 432 8.73 2.09 -4.40
C LEU A 432 10.07 2.09 -3.62
N LEU A 433 11.18 1.82 -4.31
CA LEU A 433 12.51 1.65 -3.68
C LEU A 433 12.89 2.82 -2.76
N VAL A 434 12.82 2.66 -1.44
CA VAL A 434 13.29 3.66 -0.45
C VAL A 434 12.48 4.97 -0.44
N HIS A 435 11.53 5.10 -1.37
CA HIS A 435 10.81 6.32 -1.67
C HIS A 435 9.60 6.54 -0.77
N SER A 436 9.34 7.80 -0.49
CA SER A 436 8.15 8.23 0.21
C SER A 436 7.06 8.61 -0.80
N PHE A 437 5.83 8.16 -0.56
CA PHE A 437 4.66 8.47 -1.41
C PHE A 437 3.52 9.07 -0.60
N THR A 438 2.69 9.88 -1.26
CA THR A 438 1.40 10.28 -0.72
C THR A 438 0.34 9.19 -0.97
N PRO A 439 -0.61 8.99 -0.04
CA PRO A 439 -1.69 8.03 -0.23
C PRO A 439 -2.49 8.26 -1.51
N GLU A 440 -2.75 9.52 -1.86
CA GLU A 440 -3.55 9.89 -3.04
C GLU A 440 -2.85 9.43 -4.32
N GLN A 441 -1.56 9.74 -4.46
CA GLN A 441 -0.79 9.38 -5.65
C GLN A 441 -0.72 7.86 -5.83
N LEU A 442 -0.52 7.12 -4.75
CA LEU A 442 -0.45 5.66 -4.80
C LEU A 442 -1.83 5.05 -5.11
N THR A 443 -2.93 5.66 -4.63
CA THR A 443 -4.29 5.24 -4.97
C THR A 443 -4.53 5.37 -6.47
N ASP A 444 -4.20 6.53 -7.03
CA ASP A 444 -4.44 6.83 -8.43
C ASP A 444 -3.70 5.82 -9.32
N MET A 445 -2.48 5.42 -8.93
CA MET A 445 -1.73 4.36 -9.59
C MET A 445 -2.41 2.98 -9.45
N PHE A 446 -2.91 2.61 -8.26
CA PHE A 446 -3.64 1.35 -8.08
C PHE A 446 -4.91 1.28 -8.93
N VAL A 447 -5.65 2.38 -9.04
CA VAL A 447 -6.85 2.49 -9.89
C VAL A 447 -6.46 2.39 -11.36
N ALA A 448 -5.40 3.10 -11.76
CA ALA A 448 -4.91 3.15 -13.13
C ALA A 448 -4.48 1.78 -13.66
N ASP A 449 -3.89 0.94 -12.80
CA ASP A 449 -3.53 -0.44 -13.12
C ASP A 449 -4.67 -1.45 -12.87
N GLU A 450 -5.86 -0.97 -12.50
CA GLU A 450 -7.08 -1.75 -12.25
C GLU A 450 -6.97 -2.73 -11.06
N LEU A 451 -6.09 -2.46 -10.10
CA LEU A 451 -5.94 -3.27 -8.87
C LEU A 451 -7.13 -3.10 -7.93
N ILE A 452 -7.71 -1.89 -7.90
CA ILE A 452 -8.89 -1.54 -7.11
C ILE A 452 -9.94 -0.84 -7.95
N LYS A 453 -11.21 -0.99 -7.55
CA LYS A 453 -12.33 -0.21 -8.07
C LYS A 453 -12.84 0.69 -6.97
N LEU A 454 -12.75 2.01 -7.17
CA LEU A 454 -13.33 2.97 -6.24
C LEU A 454 -14.85 3.06 -6.50
N ILE A 455 -15.65 2.80 -5.46
CA ILE A 455 -17.11 2.97 -5.48
C ILE A 455 -17.44 4.38 -4.98
N SER A 456 -16.65 4.92 -4.05
CA SER A 456 -16.71 6.28 -3.53
C SER A 456 -15.30 6.87 -3.32
N SER A 457 -15.01 8.05 -3.88
CA SER A 457 -13.61 8.48 -4.10
C SER A 457 -12.76 8.64 -2.84
N LYS A 458 -13.28 9.12 -1.70
CA LYS A 458 -12.46 9.38 -0.50
C LYS A 458 -12.56 8.33 0.61
N SER A 459 -13.75 7.77 0.84
CA SER A 459 -13.98 6.78 1.91
C SER A 459 -13.25 5.46 1.64
N ASP A 460 -13.30 5.00 0.38
CA ASP A 460 -12.66 3.75 -0.02
C ASP A 460 -11.13 3.90 0.00
N MET A 461 -10.61 5.07 -0.42
CA MET A 461 -9.19 5.42 -0.32
C MET A 461 -8.68 5.25 1.11
N HIS A 462 -9.31 5.92 2.08
CA HIS A 462 -8.88 5.82 3.47
C HIS A 462 -9.01 4.40 4.03
N LEU A 463 -10.00 3.61 3.61
CA LEU A 463 -10.17 2.23 4.07
C LEU A 463 -9.06 1.30 3.55
N TYR A 464 -8.75 1.34 2.25
CA TYR A 464 -7.69 0.51 1.66
C TYR A 464 -6.31 0.96 2.14
N PHE A 465 -6.09 2.27 2.20
CA PHE A 465 -4.81 2.83 2.63
C PHE A 465 -4.59 2.66 4.13
N SER A 466 -5.56 2.96 4.99
CA SER A 466 -5.35 2.80 6.45
C SER A 466 -4.86 1.39 6.77
N LYS A 467 -5.51 0.34 6.24
CA LYS A 467 -5.10 -1.06 6.48
C LYS A 467 -3.67 -1.38 6.03
N ILE A 468 -3.29 -1.01 4.80
CA ILE A 468 -1.92 -1.25 4.30
C ILE A 468 -0.91 -0.45 5.12
N MET A 469 -1.20 0.84 5.32
CA MET A 469 -0.25 1.80 5.85
C MET A 469 -0.01 1.63 7.34
N THR A 470 -1.03 1.23 8.12
CA THR A 470 -0.88 1.05 9.56
C THR A 470 -0.12 -0.21 9.94
N GLU A 471 -0.13 -1.24 9.09
CA GLU A 471 0.49 -2.54 9.36
C GLU A 471 1.89 -2.67 8.74
N HIS A 472 2.13 -2.04 7.57
CA HIS A 472 3.29 -2.32 6.72
C HIS A 472 4.14 -1.10 6.35
N PHE A 473 3.68 0.09 6.68
CA PHE A 473 4.40 1.35 6.45
C PHE A 473 4.60 2.09 7.77
N TYR A 474 5.57 3.00 7.78
CA TYR A 474 5.71 3.97 8.84
C TYR A 474 5.60 5.38 8.25
N GLY A 475 4.89 6.25 8.96
CA GLY A 475 4.74 7.65 8.58
C GLY A 475 6.05 8.40 8.79
N VAL A 476 6.52 9.07 7.75
CA VAL A 476 7.62 10.04 7.82
C VAL A 476 7.00 11.42 7.60
N VAL A 477 7.00 12.24 8.64
CA VAL A 477 6.56 13.63 8.50
C VAL A 477 7.65 14.39 7.76
N GLN A 478 7.45 14.62 6.45
CA GLN A 478 8.33 15.48 5.67
C GLN A 478 7.86 16.93 5.85
N LYS A 479 8.72 17.78 6.41
CA LYS A 479 8.48 19.22 6.45
C LYS A 479 8.72 19.78 5.04
N SER A 480 7.67 19.93 4.23
CA SER A 480 7.76 20.68 2.97
C SER A 480 7.54 22.19 3.22
N ARG A 481 8.03 23.04 2.31
CA ARG A 481 7.83 24.51 2.35
C ARG A 481 6.35 24.92 2.20
N HIS A 482 5.48 24.07 1.66
CA HIS A 482 4.08 24.42 1.33
C HIS A 482 3.07 23.35 1.80
N ARG A 483 2.94 23.18 3.13
CA ARG A 483 2.13 22.19 3.87
C ARG A 483 2.89 20.88 4.16
N GLY A 484 2.80 20.44 5.41
CA GLY A 484 3.32 19.16 5.86
C GLY A 484 2.36 18.04 5.47
N ASN A 485 2.56 17.43 4.31
CA ASN A 485 1.88 16.19 3.97
C ASN A 485 2.58 15.01 4.65
N THR A 486 1.82 14.12 5.28
CA THR A 486 2.38 12.87 5.79
C THR A 486 2.76 12.01 4.61
N VAL A 487 4.05 11.71 4.51
CA VAL A 487 4.58 10.82 3.47
C VAL A 487 4.93 9.50 4.14
N TYR A 488 4.86 8.39 3.41
CA TYR A 488 5.03 7.08 4.03
C TYR A 488 6.14 6.29 3.39
N LYS A 489 6.87 5.53 4.22
CA LYS A 489 7.93 4.63 3.78
C LYS A 489 7.61 3.19 4.17
N MET A 490 7.84 2.27 3.25
CA MET A 490 7.57 0.85 3.47
C MET A 490 8.60 0.26 4.43
N HIS A 491 8.17 -0.64 5.32
CA HIS A 491 9.08 -1.41 6.16
C HIS A 491 10.13 -2.14 5.30
N PRO A 492 11.44 -2.10 5.62
CA PRO A 492 12.46 -2.75 4.78
C PRO A 492 12.22 -4.25 4.61
N GLY A 493 11.82 -4.95 5.69
CA GLY A 493 11.49 -6.37 5.61
C GLY A 493 10.24 -6.66 4.77
N MET A 494 9.24 -5.78 4.79
CA MET A 494 8.04 -5.95 3.96
C MET A 494 8.31 -5.59 2.51
N GLN A 495 9.20 -4.62 2.25
CA GLN A 495 9.66 -4.29 0.91
C GLN A 495 10.41 -5.46 0.29
N LEU A 496 11.33 -6.09 1.04
CA LEU A 496 12.03 -7.30 0.60
C LEU A 496 11.05 -8.45 0.35
N LEU A 497 10.11 -8.69 1.26
CA LEU A 497 9.05 -9.68 1.05
C LEU A 497 8.24 -9.41 -0.23
N ALA A 498 7.80 -8.16 -0.42
CA ALA A 498 7.02 -7.76 -1.59
C ALA A 498 7.81 -7.98 -2.88
N GLN A 499 9.08 -7.56 -2.93
CA GLN A 499 9.99 -7.81 -4.05
C GLN A 499 10.21 -9.30 -4.31
N ARG A 500 10.24 -10.13 -3.28
CA ARG A 500 10.38 -11.58 -3.44
C ARG A 500 9.16 -12.21 -4.10
N ILE A 501 7.98 -11.83 -3.62
CA ILE A 501 6.70 -12.37 -4.10
C ILE A 501 6.38 -11.83 -5.51
N SER A 502 6.67 -10.56 -5.78
CA SER A 502 6.42 -9.91 -7.07
C SER A 502 7.54 -10.12 -8.10
N ARG A 503 8.62 -10.82 -7.71
CA ARG A 503 9.79 -11.06 -8.56
C ARG A 503 9.36 -11.59 -9.93
N GLY A 504 9.90 -10.98 -10.99
CA GLY A 504 9.61 -11.34 -12.38
C GLY A 504 8.38 -10.65 -12.98
N PHE A 505 7.57 -9.97 -12.16
CA PHE A 505 6.44 -9.13 -12.62
C PHE A 505 6.70 -7.67 -12.36
N HIS A 506 7.16 -7.37 -11.15
CA HIS A 506 7.63 -6.05 -10.76
C HIS A 506 9.15 -6.08 -10.80
N LEU A 507 9.70 -5.09 -11.47
CA LEU A 507 11.12 -4.89 -11.61
C LEU A 507 11.45 -3.53 -11.01
N ALA A 508 12.39 -3.51 -10.09
CA ALA A 508 12.83 -2.29 -9.43
C ALA A 508 14.34 -2.20 -9.60
N ILE A 509 14.80 -1.25 -10.40
CA ILE A 509 16.19 -1.14 -10.86
C ILE A 509 16.80 0.17 -10.37
N ASP A 510 18.05 0.10 -9.89
CA ASP A 510 18.86 1.26 -9.56
C ASP A 510 19.65 1.72 -10.78
N ALA A 511 19.10 2.66 -11.56
CA ALA A 511 19.64 3.15 -12.84
C ALA A 511 21.01 3.85 -12.71
N ARG A 512 21.43 4.15 -11.48
CA ARG A 512 22.71 4.80 -11.14
C ARG A 512 23.89 3.82 -11.12
N LYS A 513 23.63 2.51 -11.22
CA LYS A 513 24.64 1.44 -11.15
C LYS A 513 24.75 0.72 -12.50
N GLU A 514 25.84 -0.01 -12.71
CA GLU A 514 25.90 -0.98 -13.81
C GLU A 514 24.87 -2.09 -13.56
N ILE A 515 23.98 -2.29 -14.53
CA ILE A 515 22.81 -3.16 -14.40
C ILE A 515 22.92 -4.33 -15.38
N ILE A 516 22.71 -5.52 -14.85
CA ILE A 516 22.34 -6.69 -15.66
C ILE A 516 20.82 -6.69 -15.70
N TRP A 517 20.25 -6.35 -16.85
CA TRP A 517 18.81 -6.40 -17.05
C TRP A 517 18.35 -7.86 -16.99
N PRO A 518 17.37 -8.20 -16.12
CA PRO A 518 16.87 -9.55 -16.09
C PRO A 518 16.12 -9.86 -17.38
N SER A 519 16.31 -11.07 -17.90
CA SER A 519 15.66 -11.59 -19.11
C SER A 519 14.17 -11.93 -18.91
N CYS A 520 13.47 -11.19 -18.04
CA CYS A 520 12.07 -11.42 -17.68
C CYS A 520 11.14 -10.38 -18.31
N ASP A 521 9.94 -10.83 -18.67
CA ASP A 521 8.86 -10.01 -19.22
C ASP A 521 8.14 -9.23 -18.10
N ALA A 522 8.79 -8.18 -17.61
CA ALA A 522 8.28 -7.35 -16.51
C ALA A 522 7.05 -6.52 -16.94
N ARG A 523 6.05 -6.45 -16.07
CA ARG A 523 4.81 -5.69 -16.29
C ARG A 523 4.82 -4.33 -15.61
N CYS A 524 5.53 -4.21 -14.49
CA CYS A 524 5.71 -2.93 -13.82
C CYS A 524 7.19 -2.72 -13.56
N LEU A 525 7.69 -1.54 -13.87
CA LEU A 525 9.08 -1.18 -13.74
C LEU A 525 9.21 0.12 -12.96
N SER A 526 10.09 0.15 -11.97
CA SER A 526 10.62 1.37 -11.40
C SER A 526 12.12 1.53 -11.65
N LEU A 527 12.53 2.75 -11.97
CA LEU A 527 13.91 3.15 -12.20
C LEU A 527 14.29 4.20 -11.17
N LEU A 528 15.22 3.89 -10.28
CA LEU A 528 15.83 4.88 -9.38
C LEU A 528 16.89 5.67 -10.15
N VAL A 529 16.64 6.96 -10.34
CA VAL A 529 17.44 7.92 -11.10
C VAL A 529 18.02 9.00 -10.19
N ASP A 530 19.08 9.65 -10.66
CA ASP A 530 19.71 10.81 -10.04
C ASP A 530 19.78 12.00 -11.02
N CYS A 531 20.46 13.07 -10.60
CA CYS A 531 20.68 14.26 -11.42
C CYS A 531 21.62 14.02 -12.62
N GLU A 532 22.42 12.95 -12.62
CA GLU A 532 23.36 12.60 -13.69
C GLU A 532 22.71 11.72 -14.77
N THR A 533 21.63 11.03 -14.42
CA THR A 533 20.86 10.18 -15.33
C THR A 533 20.30 11.02 -16.47
N SER A 534 20.84 10.85 -17.68
CA SER A 534 20.54 11.71 -18.84
C SER A 534 19.70 11.03 -19.92
N LYS A 535 19.60 9.70 -19.89
CA LYS A 535 18.86 8.91 -20.90
C LYS A 535 18.11 7.77 -20.25
N LEU A 536 17.01 7.38 -20.89
CA LEU A 536 16.33 6.12 -20.59
C LEU A 536 17.18 4.95 -21.12
N PRO A 537 17.37 3.87 -20.33
CA PRO A 537 18.09 2.69 -20.78
C PRO A 537 17.42 2.05 -22.02
N PRO A 538 18.17 1.62 -23.04
CA PRO A 538 17.60 1.06 -24.26
C PRO A 538 16.84 -0.26 -24.02
N GLU A 539 17.25 -1.06 -23.04
CA GLU A 539 16.62 -2.33 -22.67
C GLU A 539 15.17 -2.13 -22.19
N LEU A 540 14.83 -0.92 -21.70
CA LEU A 540 13.44 -0.54 -21.39
C LEU A 540 12.51 -0.80 -22.57
N PHE A 541 12.98 -0.53 -23.80
CA PHE A 541 12.17 -0.61 -25.01
C PHE A 541 11.92 -2.05 -25.48
N GLU A 542 12.61 -3.04 -24.89
CA GLU A 542 12.37 -4.46 -25.12
C GLU A 542 11.18 -4.99 -24.31
N LEU A 543 10.74 -4.27 -23.28
CA LEU A 543 9.62 -4.63 -22.40
C LEU A 543 8.26 -4.26 -23.03
N GLU A 544 7.92 -4.86 -24.17
CA GLU A 544 6.68 -4.55 -24.92
C GLU A 544 5.37 -4.79 -24.13
N SER A 545 5.45 -5.60 -23.06
CA SER A 545 4.32 -5.95 -22.20
C SER A 545 4.16 -5.02 -20.98
N LEU A 546 5.05 -4.03 -20.82
CA LEU A 546 5.11 -3.11 -19.70
C LEU A 546 3.83 -2.27 -19.60
N ARG A 547 3.19 -2.32 -18.43
CA ARG A 547 1.98 -1.58 -18.06
C ARG A 547 2.29 -0.38 -17.18
N THR A 548 3.34 -0.45 -16.37
CA THR A 548 3.70 0.63 -15.45
C THR A 548 5.17 0.98 -15.54
N LEU A 549 5.45 2.27 -15.70
CA LEU A 549 6.80 2.83 -15.61
C LEU A 549 6.83 3.98 -14.60
N ILE A 550 7.71 3.87 -13.60
CA ILE A 550 7.89 4.86 -12.55
C ILE A 550 9.36 5.25 -12.45
N LEU A 551 9.69 6.52 -12.68
CA LEU A 551 11.00 7.07 -12.36
C LEU A 551 10.99 7.60 -10.92
N LEU A 552 11.90 7.09 -10.12
CA LEU A 552 12.10 7.35 -8.71
C LEU A 552 13.34 8.23 -8.53
N ARG A 553 13.25 9.28 -7.72
CA ARG A 553 14.31 10.27 -7.46
C ARG A 553 15.19 9.85 -6.28
N ASP A 554 16.50 9.82 -6.42
CA ASP A 554 17.35 9.52 -5.27
C ASP A 554 17.18 10.49 -4.08
N GLU A 555 17.72 10.11 -2.93
CA GLU A 555 17.59 10.92 -1.69
C GLU A 555 18.14 12.35 -1.86
N ASN A 556 19.16 12.54 -2.70
CA ASN A 556 19.72 13.87 -2.98
C ASN A 556 18.73 14.75 -3.75
N MET A 557 18.06 14.20 -4.76
CA MET A 557 16.99 14.88 -5.49
C MET A 557 15.75 15.13 -4.63
N LEU A 558 15.45 14.26 -3.65
CA LEU A 558 14.34 14.47 -2.72
C LEU A 558 14.59 15.64 -1.74
N LEU A 559 15.86 15.97 -1.48
CA LEU A 559 16.28 17.03 -0.56
C LEU A 559 16.68 18.33 -1.26
N SER A 560 16.70 18.37 -2.60
CA SER A 560 17.12 19.51 -3.41
C SER A 560 16.10 19.84 -4.51
N GLU A 561 16.29 20.98 -5.19
CA GLU A 561 15.51 21.36 -6.38
C GLU A 561 16.08 20.72 -7.67
N ASN A 562 17.04 19.80 -7.55
CA ASN A 562 17.70 19.19 -8.70
C ASN A 562 16.74 18.26 -9.46
N LYS A 563 16.78 18.38 -10.78
CA LYS A 563 16.03 17.54 -11.73
C LYS A 563 16.95 16.48 -12.36
N CYS A 564 16.37 15.35 -12.73
CA CYS A 564 17.01 14.34 -13.57
C CYS A 564 17.34 14.93 -14.94
N ALA A 565 18.49 14.58 -15.53
CA ALA A 565 18.97 15.18 -16.77
C ALA A 565 18.27 14.66 -18.04
N ILE A 566 17.27 13.78 -17.92
CA ILE A 566 16.44 13.32 -19.05
C ILE A 566 15.63 14.51 -19.60
N THR A 567 15.83 14.84 -20.88
CA THR A 567 15.19 16.00 -21.54
C THR A 567 14.00 15.68 -22.43
N ASP A 568 13.85 14.43 -22.85
CA ASP A 568 12.88 14.05 -23.88
C ASP A 568 12.37 12.62 -23.68
N ILE A 569 11.13 12.38 -24.11
CA ILE A 569 10.56 11.03 -24.25
C ILE A 569 10.76 10.62 -25.73
N PRO A 570 11.61 9.63 -26.05
CA PRO A 570 11.92 9.30 -27.44
C PRO A 570 10.72 8.72 -28.19
N ALA A 571 10.66 8.89 -29.51
CA ALA A 571 9.56 8.34 -30.33
C ALA A 571 9.42 6.81 -30.20
N GLU A 572 10.55 6.11 -30.07
CA GLU A 572 10.58 4.65 -29.88
C GLU A 572 9.84 4.21 -28.61
N PHE A 573 9.88 5.01 -27.54
CA PHE A 573 9.11 4.78 -26.31
C PHE A 573 7.63 4.57 -26.61
N CYS A 574 7.05 5.49 -27.39
CA CYS A 574 5.63 5.47 -27.73
C CYS A 574 5.27 4.33 -28.70
N GLN A 575 6.23 3.86 -29.50
CA GLN A 575 6.04 2.79 -30.48
C GLN A 575 6.11 1.39 -29.85
N ARG A 576 6.98 1.22 -28.85
CA ARG A 576 7.25 -0.09 -28.22
C ARG A 576 6.34 -0.36 -27.02
N LEU A 577 6.15 0.61 -26.13
CA LEU A 577 5.48 0.41 -24.84
C LEU A 577 3.96 0.56 -24.93
N ILE A 578 3.34 -0.02 -25.95
CA ILE A 578 1.90 0.15 -26.25
C ILE A 578 0.95 -0.41 -25.19
N ALA A 579 1.47 -1.23 -24.26
CA ALA A 579 0.72 -1.78 -23.14
C ALA A 579 0.64 -0.84 -21.92
N LEU A 580 1.36 0.29 -21.95
CA LEU A 580 1.50 1.21 -20.82
C LEU A 580 0.15 1.82 -20.39
N ARG A 581 -0.09 1.80 -19.08
CA ARG A 581 -1.24 2.33 -18.34
C ARG A 581 -0.82 3.46 -17.40
N VAL A 582 0.29 3.27 -16.69
CA VAL A 582 0.85 4.24 -15.74
C VAL A 582 2.19 4.75 -16.26
N LEU A 583 2.29 6.06 -16.46
CA LEU A 583 3.54 6.77 -16.74
C LEU A 583 3.81 7.79 -15.65
N HIS A 584 4.88 7.59 -14.88
CA HIS A 584 5.32 8.52 -13.84
C HIS A 584 6.77 8.94 -14.08
N MET A 585 6.97 10.18 -14.55
CA MET A 585 8.28 10.80 -14.83
C MET A 585 8.35 12.21 -14.23
N GLN A 586 8.25 12.28 -12.91
CA GLN A 586 8.33 13.54 -12.16
C GLN A 586 9.77 14.05 -12.03
N SER A 587 9.98 15.38 -11.99
CA SER A 587 11.29 16.02 -11.77
C SER A 587 12.38 15.60 -12.75
N CYS A 588 12.02 15.44 -14.02
CA CYS A 588 12.97 15.36 -15.12
C CYS A 588 13.09 16.75 -15.78
N ARG A 589 13.93 16.89 -16.81
CA ARG A 589 14.06 18.12 -17.61
C ARG A 589 13.26 18.03 -18.91
N ILE A 590 12.13 17.31 -18.89
CA ILE A 590 11.36 17.04 -20.10
C ILE A 590 10.78 18.34 -20.63
N LYS A 591 11.10 18.69 -21.88
CA LYS A 591 10.66 19.96 -22.49
C LYS A 591 9.37 19.85 -23.28
N ARG A 592 9.08 18.67 -23.83
CA ARG A 592 7.95 18.45 -24.74
C ARG A 592 7.39 17.04 -24.59
N ILE A 593 6.07 16.93 -24.67
CA ILE A 593 5.38 15.65 -24.83
C ILE A 593 5.42 15.26 -26.32
N PRO A 594 5.83 14.02 -26.68
CA PRO A 594 5.89 13.60 -28.08
C PRO A 594 4.51 13.59 -28.74
N ARG A 595 4.43 13.99 -30.01
CA ARG A 595 3.17 13.89 -30.78
C ARG A 595 2.64 12.46 -30.86
N LEU A 596 3.53 11.46 -30.86
CA LEU A 596 3.19 10.03 -30.91
C LEU A 596 2.64 9.47 -29.59
N ILE A 597 2.42 10.28 -28.54
CA ILE A 597 1.88 9.81 -27.26
C ILE A 597 0.53 9.09 -27.42
N ASP A 598 -0.24 9.42 -28.47
CA ASP A 598 -1.52 8.80 -28.79
C ASP A 598 -1.43 7.33 -29.23
N MET A 599 -0.23 6.82 -29.52
CA MET A 599 0.04 5.40 -29.70
C MET A 599 -0.16 4.60 -28.40
N LEU A 600 0.03 5.25 -27.24
CA LEU A 600 -0.11 4.65 -25.91
C LEU A 600 -1.57 4.63 -25.45
N GLN A 601 -2.42 3.97 -26.24
CA GLN A 601 -3.88 4.02 -26.08
C GLN A 601 -4.39 3.44 -24.77
N ASN A 602 -3.58 2.73 -24.00
CA ASN A 602 -3.98 2.14 -22.71
C ASN A 602 -3.65 3.04 -21.51
N LEU A 603 -3.03 4.22 -21.72
CA LEU A 603 -2.69 5.14 -20.64
C LEU A 603 -3.95 5.59 -19.89
N THR A 604 -3.89 5.40 -18.57
CA THR A 604 -4.91 5.78 -17.60
C THR A 604 -4.38 6.84 -16.62
N TYR A 605 -3.07 6.86 -16.39
CA TYR A 605 -2.38 7.80 -15.49
C TYR A 605 -1.09 8.34 -16.14
N ILE A 606 -0.96 9.66 -16.15
CA ILE A 606 0.27 10.37 -16.55
C ILE A 606 0.63 11.36 -15.45
N ASN A 607 1.87 11.28 -14.97
CA ASN A 607 2.48 12.29 -14.13
C ASN A 607 3.81 12.74 -14.74
N LEU A 608 3.82 13.99 -15.22
CA LEU A 608 4.98 14.70 -15.75
C LEU A 608 5.22 15.98 -14.94
N SER A 609 4.91 15.98 -13.65
CA SER A 609 5.07 17.16 -12.81
C SER A 609 6.53 17.54 -12.60
N HIS A 610 6.76 18.81 -12.29
CA HIS A 610 8.08 19.36 -12.04
C HIS A 610 9.06 19.15 -13.21
N ASN A 611 8.60 19.34 -14.45
CA ASN A 611 9.42 19.28 -15.67
C ASN A 611 9.57 20.69 -16.28
N ASP A 612 10.02 20.77 -17.54
CA ASP A 612 10.23 22.02 -18.28
C ASP A 612 9.26 22.11 -19.48
N ILE A 613 8.05 21.52 -19.36
CA ILE A 613 7.10 21.39 -20.47
C ILE A 613 6.46 22.74 -20.78
N GLU A 614 6.66 23.23 -22.00
CA GLU A 614 6.05 24.50 -22.46
C GLU A 614 4.76 24.28 -23.26
N ILE A 615 4.70 23.19 -24.05
CA ILE A 615 3.61 22.93 -25.00
C ILE A 615 3.08 21.50 -24.81
N VAL A 616 1.78 21.39 -24.60
CA VAL A 616 1.03 20.12 -24.59
C VAL A 616 0.44 19.91 -25.98
N PRO A 617 0.75 18.82 -26.70
CA PRO A 617 0.24 18.59 -28.05
C PRO A 617 -1.22 18.08 -28.06
N ASP A 618 -1.96 18.37 -29.13
CA ASP A 618 -3.35 17.91 -29.33
C ASP A 618 -3.53 16.39 -29.21
N SER A 619 -2.48 15.63 -29.51
CA SER A 619 -2.49 14.17 -29.45
C SER A 619 -2.69 13.61 -28.05
N VAL A 620 -2.38 14.36 -26.98
CA VAL A 620 -2.73 13.96 -25.60
C VAL A 620 -4.24 13.73 -25.46
N SER A 621 -5.05 14.48 -26.21
CA SER A 621 -6.51 14.37 -26.18
C SER A 621 -7.06 13.12 -26.86
N ASN A 622 -6.22 12.37 -27.60
CA ASN A 622 -6.59 11.09 -28.19
C ASN A 622 -6.53 9.92 -27.17
N LEU A 623 -5.98 10.15 -25.97
CA LEU A 623 -5.88 9.15 -24.90
C LEU A 623 -7.23 8.93 -24.20
N ARG A 624 -8.06 8.06 -24.78
CA ARG A 624 -9.47 7.90 -24.40
C ARG A 624 -9.70 7.32 -23.00
N PHE A 625 -8.73 6.64 -22.41
CA PHE A 625 -8.85 6.05 -21.07
C PHE A 625 -8.09 6.87 -20.01
N LEU A 626 -7.50 8.01 -20.37
CA LEU A 626 -6.75 8.81 -19.41
C LEU A 626 -7.70 9.40 -18.37
N THR A 627 -7.45 9.07 -17.11
CA THR A 627 -8.23 9.51 -15.94
C THR A 627 -7.48 10.53 -15.10
N HIS A 628 -6.14 10.42 -15.05
CA HIS A 628 -5.29 11.29 -14.25
C HIS A 628 -4.20 11.91 -15.13
N LEU A 629 -4.16 13.24 -15.18
CA LEU A 629 -3.13 14.01 -15.88
C LEU A 629 -2.54 15.04 -14.93
N ASN A 630 -1.33 14.78 -14.45
CA ASN A 630 -0.57 15.72 -13.63
C ASN A 630 0.55 16.37 -14.45
N LEU A 631 0.42 17.68 -14.63
CA LEU A 631 1.34 18.56 -15.34
C LEU A 631 1.81 19.72 -14.44
N SER A 632 1.64 19.63 -13.12
CA SER A 632 2.02 20.71 -12.19
C SER A 632 3.51 21.04 -12.25
N GLN A 633 3.87 22.26 -11.85
CA GLN A 633 5.25 22.77 -11.84
C GLN A 633 5.94 22.62 -13.22
N ASN A 634 5.26 23.05 -14.28
CA ASN A 634 5.79 23.12 -15.64
C ASN A 634 5.67 24.54 -16.19
N GLU A 635 6.30 24.78 -17.34
CA GLU A 635 6.35 26.08 -18.02
C GLU A 635 5.19 26.29 -19.02
N ILE A 636 4.04 25.65 -18.77
CA ILE A 636 2.89 25.61 -19.69
C ILE A 636 2.26 27.00 -19.77
N ILE A 637 2.09 27.50 -21.00
CA ILE A 637 1.45 28.79 -21.27
C ILE A 637 -0.07 28.62 -21.44
N GLU A 638 -0.48 27.59 -22.18
CA GLU A 638 -1.86 27.23 -22.43
C GLU A 638 -2.00 25.72 -22.71
N LEU A 639 -3.21 25.19 -22.48
CA LEU A 639 -3.58 23.84 -22.92
C LEU A 639 -4.30 23.89 -24.27
N PRO A 640 -4.11 22.87 -25.14
CA PRO A 640 -4.80 22.85 -26.43
C PRO A 640 -6.32 22.70 -26.25
N GLU A 641 -7.09 23.29 -27.16
CA GLU A 641 -8.56 23.20 -27.18
C GLU A 641 -9.05 21.73 -27.11
N SER A 642 -8.30 20.83 -27.74
CA SER A 642 -8.64 19.42 -27.83
C SER A 642 -8.75 18.73 -26.46
N VAL A 643 -8.14 19.28 -25.38
CA VAL A 643 -8.26 18.72 -24.03
C VAL A 643 -9.72 18.51 -23.62
N GLY A 644 -10.64 19.37 -24.08
CA GLY A 644 -12.08 19.21 -23.84
C GLY A 644 -12.70 17.91 -24.39
N LYS A 645 -11.99 17.17 -25.25
CA LYS A 645 -12.43 15.86 -25.79
C LYS A 645 -12.15 14.70 -24.83
N MET A 646 -11.40 14.90 -23.75
CA MET A 646 -10.95 13.86 -22.83
C MET A 646 -12.03 13.46 -21.81
N GLN A 647 -13.09 12.81 -22.28
CA GLN A 647 -14.29 12.51 -21.50
C GLN A 647 -14.06 11.59 -20.29
N SER A 648 -12.95 10.84 -20.25
CA SER A 648 -12.60 9.98 -19.11
C SER A 648 -11.77 10.67 -18.03
N LEU A 649 -11.33 11.92 -18.26
CA LEU A 649 -10.44 12.63 -17.34
C LEU A 649 -11.18 12.98 -16.04
N GLN A 650 -10.61 12.55 -14.92
CA GLN A 650 -11.13 12.74 -13.56
C GLN A 650 -10.26 13.70 -12.74
N MET A 651 -8.96 13.75 -13.01
CA MET A 651 -8.03 14.64 -12.33
C MET A 651 -7.15 15.36 -13.34
N LEU A 652 -7.12 16.69 -13.23
CA LEU A 652 -6.21 17.56 -13.96
C LEU A 652 -5.50 18.47 -12.95
N ASP A 653 -4.18 18.30 -12.85
CA ASP A 653 -3.34 19.12 -11.98
C ASP A 653 -2.38 19.96 -12.83
N LEU A 654 -2.53 21.28 -12.73
CA LEU A 654 -1.71 22.32 -13.35
C LEU A 654 -1.13 23.27 -12.29
N SER A 655 -1.14 22.88 -11.02
CA SER A 655 -0.64 23.74 -9.94
C SER A 655 0.80 24.17 -10.19
N HIS A 656 1.13 25.40 -9.81
CA HIS A 656 2.43 26.03 -10.01
C HIS A 656 2.92 26.01 -11.48
N CYS A 657 2.01 25.93 -12.45
CA CYS A 657 2.29 26.35 -13.82
C CYS A 657 2.24 27.87 -13.88
N GLU A 658 3.30 28.53 -13.44
CA GLU A 658 3.28 29.98 -13.18
C GLU A 658 2.91 30.77 -14.43
N LYS A 659 3.42 30.35 -15.60
CA LYS A 659 3.19 30.95 -16.93
C LYS A 659 1.80 30.73 -17.52
N LEU A 660 0.94 29.94 -16.88
CA LEU A 660 -0.40 29.63 -17.40
C LEU A 660 -1.27 30.89 -17.39
N LEU A 661 -1.61 31.39 -18.58
CA LEU A 661 -2.38 32.64 -18.73
C LEU A 661 -3.89 32.43 -18.52
N GLY A 662 -4.39 31.27 -18.92
CA GLY A 662 -5.81 30.96 -19.01
C GLY A 662 -6.05 29.50 -19.32
N LEU A 663 -7.31 29.09 -19.16
CA LEU A 663 -7.81 27.78 -19.57
C LEU A 663 -8.73 27.95 -20.79
N HIS A 664 -8.60 27.08 -21.79
CA HIS A 664 -9.51 27.09 -22.95
C HIS A 664 -10.95 26.76 -22.51
N GLU A 665 -11.95 27.38 -23.15
CA GLU A 665 -13.38 27.18 -22.82
C GLU A 665 -13.81 25.71 -22.88
N ALA A 666 -13.17 24.94 -23.77
CA ALA A 666 -13.41 23.52 -23.97
C ALA A 666 -13.15 22.66 -22.73
N ILE A 667 -12.40 23.13 -21.72
CA ILE A 667 -12.23 22.42 -20.44
C ILE A 667 -13.59 22.20 -19.75
N SER A 668 -14.56 23.08 -19.99
CA SER A 668 -15.94 22.95 -19.52
C SER A 668 -16.68 21.71 -20.05
N ASN A 669 -16.13 21.02 -21.05
CA ASN A 669 -16.69 19.78 -21.60
C ASN A 669 -16.27 18.52 -20.82
N LEU A 670 -15.39 18.65 -19.83
CA LEU A 670 -14.89 17.54 -19.02
C LEU A 670 -15.87 17.17 -17.89
N VAL A 671 -17.03 16.63 -18.25
CA VAL A 671 -18.13 16.38 -17.31
C VAL A 671 -17.82 15.37 -16.19
N ASN A 672 -16.79 14.53 -16.37
CA ASN A 672 -16.31 13.55 -15.38
C ASN A 672 -15.14 14.05 -14.53
N LEU A 673 -14.72 15.31 -14.68
CA LEU A 673 -13.63 15.88 -13.90
C LEU A 673 -14.04 16.05 -12.44
N HIS A 674 -13.29 15.43 -11.52
CA HIS A 674 -13.49 15.48 -10.08
C HIS A 674 -12.54 16.47 -9.39
N THR A 675 -11.33 16.64 -9.92
CA THR A 675 -10.32 17.53 -9.35
C THR A 675 -9.72 18.38 -10.45
N LEU A 676 -9.78 19.70 -10.26
CA LEU A 676 -9.03 20.69 -11.04
C LEU A 676 -8.15 21.48 -10.07
N ASN A 677 -6.84 21.30 -10.16
CA ASN A 677 -5.88 22.01 -9.33
C ASN A 677 -5.11 23.04 -10.16
N LEU A 678 -5.22 24.31 -9.78
CA LEU A 678 -4.62 25.48 -10.40
C LEU A 678 -3.85 26.32 -9.35
N GLU A 679 -3.63 25.78 -8.14
CA GLU A 679 -2.91 26.48 -7.07
C GLU A 679 -1.57 27.04 -7.57
N GLY A 680 -1.25 28.30 -7.27
CA GLY A 680 0.04 28.90 -7.65
C GLY A 680 0.20 29.22 -9.14
N CYS A 681 -0.88 29.20 -9.93
CA CYS A 681 -0.83 29.71 -11.31
C CYS A 681 -0.84 31.25 -11.30
N HIS A 682 0.33 31.86 -11.12
CA HIS A 682 0.47 33.30 -10.87
C HIS A 682 -0.10 34.19 -11.97
N TYR A 683 0.06 33.81 -13.25
CA TYR A 683 -0.44 34.59 -14.39
C TYR A 683 -1.88 34.24 -14.82
N LEU A 684 -2.55 33.33 -14.12
CA LEU A 684 -3.92 32.92 -14.47
C LEU A 684 -4.89 34.07 -14.24
N ALA A 685 -5.41 34.64 -15.32
CA ALA A 685 -6.29 35.81 -15.24
C ALA A 685 -7.78 35.45 -15.29
N VAL A 686 -8.14 34.38 -16.01
CA VAL A 686 -9.55 34.05 -16.32
C VAL A 686 -9.78 32.53 -16.26
N LEU A 687 -10.90 32.16 -15.65
CA LEU A 687 -11.46 30.80 -15.72
C LEU A 687 -12.52 30.71 -16.85
N PRO A 688 -12.74 29.52 -17.44
CA PRO A 688 -13.75 29.31 -18.48
C PRO A 688 -15.16 29.76 -18.06
N LYS A 689 -15.92 30.38 -18.96
CA LYS A 689 -17.32 30.74 -18.71
C LYS A 689 -18.20 29.51 -18.50
N GLY A 690 -17.84 28.38 -19.10
CA GLY A 690 -18.58 27.13 -19.02
C GLY A 690 -18.38 26.30 -17.74
N MET A 691 -17.64 26.79 -16.73
CA MET A 691 -17.31 26.00 -15.51
C MET A 691 -18.52 25.32 -14.84
N LYS A 692 -19.72 25.92 -14.91
CA LYS A 692 -20.99 25.34 -14.46
C LYS A 692 -21.30 23.92 -14.99
N ASN A 693 -20.68 23.51 -16.09
CA ASN A 693 -20.89 22.21 -16.72
C ASN A 693 -20.11 21.07 -16.05
N LEU A 694 -19.13 21.38 -15.20
CA LEU A 694 -18.29 20.40 -14.49
C LEU A 694 -19.01 19.81 -13.27
N ARG A 695 -20.15 19.14 -13.51
CA ARG A 695 -21.06 18.69 -12.43
C ARG A 695 -20.44 17.68 -11.47
N SER A 696 -19.44 16.91 -11.90
CA SER A 696 -18.72 15.93 -11.08
C SER A 696 -17.59 16.54 -10.25
N LEU A 697 -17.30 17.84 -10.42
CA LEU A 697 -16.17 18.49 -9.77
C LEU A 697 -16.34 18.53 -8.26
N THR A 698 -15.40 17.92 -7.55
CA THR A 698 -15.37 17.84 -6.08
C THR A 698 -14.33 18.79 -5.48
N CYS A 699 -13.29 19.13 -6.23
CA CYS A 699 -12.23 20.01 -5.80
C CYS A 699 -11.86 20.98 -6.93
N LEU A 700 -11.95 22.28 -6.65
CA LEU A 700 -11.41 23.35 -7.49
C LEU A 700 -10.44 24.17 -6.64
N ASN A 701 -9.15 23.96 -6.81
CA ASN A 701 -8.13 24.69 -6.08
C ASN A 701 -7.56 25.82 -6.93
N ILE A 702 -7.80 27.06 -6.52
CA ILE A 702 -7.33 28.30 -7.16
C ILE A 702 -6.61 29.20 -6.16
N LEU A 703 -6.01 28.61 -5.12
CA LEU A 703 -5.15 29.34 -4.19
C LEU A 703 -3.94 29.93 -4.92
N GLU A 704 -3.37 31.00 -4.36
CA GLU A 704 -2.16 31.63 -4.93
C GLU A 704 -2.30 32.02 -6.42
N CYS A 705 -3.53 32.34 -6.88
CA CYS A 705 -3.82 32.92 -8.20
C CYS A 705 -4.15 34.42 -8.05
N PRO A 706 -3.16 35.33 -7.98
CA PRO A 706 -3.39 36.75 -7.69
C PRO A 706 -4.08 37.51 -8.83
N LEU A 707 -3.84 37.15 -10.09
CA LEU A 707 -4.44 37.83 -11.26
C LEU A 707 -5.88 37.38 -11.57
N LEU A 708 -6.34 36.28 -10.96
CA LEU A 708 -7.72 35.86 -11.06
C LEU A 708 -8.58 36.80 -10.20
N THR A 709 -9.37 37.64 -10.86
CA THR A 709 -10.15 38.71 -10.21
C THR A 709 -11.66 38.44 -10.18
N GLN A 710 -12.15 37.45 -10.92
CA GLN A 710 -13.59 37.15 -11.01
C GLN A 710 -13.84 35.65 -11.14
N MET A 711 -14.94 35.19 -10.52
CA MET A 711 -15.44 33.83 -10.71
C MET A 711 -16.38 33.74 -11.93
N PRO A 712 -16.39 32.60 -12.66
CA PRO A 712 -17.41 32.32 -13.67
C PRO A 712 -18.81 32.32 -13.10
N ARG A 713 -19.82 32.48 -13.97
CA ARG A 713 -21.23 32.52 -13.55
C ARG A 713 -21.77 31.12 -13.22
N GLN A 714 -22.73 31.06 -12.31
CA GLN A 714 -23.49 29.85 -11.98
C GLN A 714 -22.63 28.75 -11.33
N MET A 715 -21.69 29.14 -10.45
CA MET A 715 -20.87 28.16 -9.70
C MET A 715 -21.72 27.28 -8.77
N ASN A 716 -22.95 27.73 -8.46
CA ASN A 716 -23.97 26.95 -7.76
C ASN A 716 -24.40 25.66 -8.49
N GLN A 717 -24.08 25.51 -9.77
CA GLN A 717 -24.33 24.29 -10.55
C GLN A 717 -23.28 23.20 -10.31
N LEU A 718 -22.18 23.49 -9.61
CA LEU A 718 -21.17 22.53 -9.22
C LEU A 718 -21.65 21.69 -8.03
N THR A 719 -22.75 20.95 -8.21
CA THR A 719 -23.48 20.28 -7.13
C THR A 719 -22.65 19.28 -6.32
N SER A 720 -21.57 18.75 -6.88
CA SER A 720 -20.68 17.78 -6.22
C SER A 720 -19.46 18.41 -5.54
N ILE A 721 -19.31 19.74 -5.58
CA ILE A 721 -18.14 20.44 -5.03
C ILE A 721 -18.06 20.26 -3.52
N LYS A 722 -16.87 19.92 -3.04
CA LYS A 722 -16.55 19.70 -1.63
C LYS A 722 -15.46 20.65 -1.14
N ILE A 723 -14.50 20.97 -2.00
CA ILE A 723 -13.33 21.79 -1.68
C ILE A 723 -13.25 22.95 -2.67
N LEU A 724 -13.41 24.17 -2.16
CA LEU A 724 -13.28 25.43 -2.89
C LEU A 724 -12.53 26.45 -2.02
N PRO A 725 -11.21 26.29 -1.82
CA PRO A 725 -10.44 27.04 -0.83
C PRO A 725 -10.35 28.55 -1.11
N ARG A 726 -10.72 28.99 -2.32
CA ARG A 726 -10.85 30.41 -2.67
C ARG A 726 -12.03 30.61 -3.62
N TYR A 727 -12.86 31.60 -3.33
CA TYR A 727 -13.95 32.10 -4.16
C TYR A 727 -13.90 33.63 -4.17
N ILE A 728 -13.97 34.25 -5.35
CA ILE A 728 -13.88 35.70 -5.52
C ILE A 728 -15.29 36.24 -5.76
N ALA A 729 -15.86 36.93 -4.76
CA ALA A 729 -17.18 37.55 -4.88
C ALA A 729 -17.12 38.78 -5.80
N ALA A 730 -18.17 39.01 -6.60
CA ALA A 730 -18.23 40.18 -7.48
C ALA A 730 -19.16 41.28 -6.93
N GLU A 731 -18.92 42.52 -7.34
CA GLU A 731 -19.59 43.75 -6.84
C GLU A 731 -21.06 43.87 -7.24
N THR A 732 -21.51 43.12 -8.24
CA THR A 732 -22.89 43.23 -8.73
C THR A 732 -23.85 42.32 -7.94
N PRO A 733 -25.11 42.72 -7.69
CA PRO A 733 -26.08 41.95 -6.89
C PRO A 733 -26.46 40.56 -7.45
N LYS A 734 -25.98 40.19 -8.65
CA LYS A 734 -26.15 38.88 -9.28
C LYS A 734 -24.97 37.91 -9.02
N HIS A 735 -23.93 38.35 -8.32
CA HIS A 735 -22.65 37.66 -8.12
C HIS A 735 -22.22 37.64 -6.64
N THR A 736 -23.21 37.53 -5.75
CA THR A 736 -22.96 37.43 -4.31
C THR A 736 -22.66 35.98 -3.93
N ILE A 737 -21.89 35.80 -2.84
CA ILE A 737 -21.62 34.49 -2.21
C ILE A 737 -22.90 33.67 -1.96
N SER A 738 -24.06 34.33 -1.91
CA SER A 738 -25.38 33.72 -1.79
C SER A 738 -25.68 32.68 -2.89
N GLU A 739 -25.04 32.77 -4.07
CA GLU A 739 -25.21 31.75 -5.10
C GLU A 739 -24.74 30.37 -4.62
N LEU A 740 -23.75 30.30 -3.72
CA LEU A 740 -23.18 29.04 -3.23
C LEU A 740 -24.09 28.33 -2.20
N ARG A 741 -25.18 28.97 -1.73
CA ARG A 741 -26.12 28.40 -0.75
C ARG A 741 -26.62 26.98 -1.08
N PRO A 742 -26.92 26.62 -2.34
CA PRO A 742 -27.42 25.28 -2.68
C PRO A 742 -26.36 24.16 -2.57
N LEU A 743 -25.10 24.47 -2.29
CA LEU A 743 -23.99 23.50 -2.32
C LEU A 743 -23.84 22.77 -0.97
N VAL A 744 -24.74 21.82 -0.71
CA VAL A 744 -24.84 21.10 0.59
C VAL A 744 -23.60 20.24 0.91
N TYR A 745 -22.78 19.88 -0.08
CA TYR A 745 -21.60 19.03 0.11
C TYR A 745 -20.29 19.81 0.31
N LEU A 746 -20.34 21.15 0.30
CA LEU A 746 -19.16 22.00 0.44
C LEU A 746 -18.61 21.93 1.87
N LYS A 747 -17.36 21.47 2.00
CA LYS A 747 -16.65 21.27 3.28
C LYS A 747 -15.60 22.34 3.55
N GLU A 748 -14.99 22.89 2.50
CA GLU A 748 -13.94 23.90 2.60
C GLU A 748 -14.26 25.06 1.66
N LEU A 749 -14.35 26.27 2.21
CA LEU A 749 -14.57 27.51 1.47
C LEU A 749 -13.73 28.65 2.07
N GLY A 750 -12.93 29.30 1.22
CA GLY A 750 -12.34 30.60 1.53
C GLY A 750 -12.92 31.66 0.60
N VAL A 751 -13.25 32.85 1.11
CA VAL A 751 -13.88 33.91 0.30
C VAL A 751 -13.01 35.15 0.33
N GLN A 752 -12.86 35.78 -0.83
CA GLN A 752 -12.14 37.05 -1.00
C GLN A 752 -13.11 38.14 -1.50
N ASN A 753 -12.80 39.40 -1.20
CA ASN A 753 -13.63 40.58 -1.49
C ASN A 753 -14.96 40.61 -0.71
N MET A 754 -14.93 40.17 0.55
CA MET A 754 -16.11 40.18 1.44
C MET A 754 -16.61 41.59 1.77
N GLU A 755 -15.76 42.62 1.67
CA GLU A 755 -16.12 44.03 1.87
C GLU A 755 -17.22 44.51 0.90
N ASN A 756 -17.39 43.81 -0.21
CA ASN A 756 -18.39 44.09 -1.25
C ASN A 756 -19.66 43.24 -1.10
N SER A 757 -19.78 42.45 -0.04
CA SER A 757 -20.94 41.58 0.24
C SER A 757 -21.76 42.11 1.42
N SER A 758 -23.09 42.03 1.36
CA SER A 758 -23.95 42.49 2.46
C SER A 758 -23.74 41.61 3.71
N SER A 759 -23.82 42.19 4.91
CA SER A 759 -23.64 41.46 6.18
C SER A 759 -24.66 40.30 6.38
N ALA A 760 -25.80 40.35 5.68
CA ALA A 760 -26.81 39.30 5.64
C ALA A 760 -26.43 38.15 4.69
N ASP A 761 -25.67 38.39 3.63
CA ASP A 761 -25.22 37.35 2.70
C ASP A 761 -24.07 36.52 3.27
N ALA A 762 -23.19 37.15 4.05
CA ALA A 762 -22.07 36.49 4.74
C ALA A 762 -22.52 35.54 5.87
N ARG A 763 -23.56 35.91 6.63
CA ARG A 763 -24.08 35.13 7.77
C ARG A 763 -24.84 33.85 7.40
N ASN A 764 -25.26 33.72 6.13
CA ASN A 764 -26.18 32.67 5.69
C ASN A 764 -25.51 31.47 4.99
N VAL A 765 -24.18 31.45 4.88
CA VAL A 765 -23.42 30.29 4.38
C VAL A 765 -22.82 29.55 5.59
N ILE A 766 -23.63 28.74 6.26
CA ILE A 766 -23.20 27.96 7.44
C ILE A 766 -22.48 26.70 6.95
N ILE A 767 -21.16 26.64 7.12
CA ILE A 767 -20.35 25.46 6.84
C ILE A 767 -20.25 24.64 8.13
N GLY A 768 -20.82 23.44 8.12
CA GLY A 768 -20.75 22.52 9.26
C GLY A 768 -19.31 22.08 9.54
N GLN A 769 -18.82 22.45 10.74
CA GLN A 769 -17.60 22.00 11.44
C GLN A 769 -16.33 21.74 10.59
N ALA A 770 -15.37 22.67 10.65
CA ALA A 770 -14.00 22.48 10.20
C ALA A 770 -13.00 22.58 11.37
N SER A 771 -12.03 21.66 11.42
CA SER A 771 -10.97 21.56 12.43
C SER A 771 -9.92 22.69 12.34
N PRO A 772 -9.26 23.07 13.45
CA PRO A 772 -8.42 24.27 13.51
C PRO A 772 -6.95 23.98 13.16
N ALA A 773 -6.49 24.41 11.99
CA ALA A 773 -5.07 24.70 11.71
C ALA A 773 -4.93 25.49 10.38
N LEU A 774 -3.85 26.27 10.26
CA LEU A 774 -3.40 27.12 9.13
C LEU A 774 -3.73 28.62 9.28
N ALA A 775 -2.69 29.41 9.58
CA ALA A 775 -2.70 30.86 9.70
C ALA A 775 -2.00 31.51 8.48
N GLY A 776 -2.62 32.55 7.92
CA GLY A 776 -2.16 33.40 6.81
C GLY A 776 -3.25 34.46 6.49
N PRO A 777 -2.95 35.56 5.76
CA PRO A 777 -3.82 36.74 5.66
C PRO A 777 -4.94 36.54 4.64
N VAL A 778 -5.84 35.60 4.94
CA VAL A 778 -7.16 35.47 4.33
C VAL A 778 -8.11 35.62 5.51
N GLN A 779 -9.08 36.53 5.44
CA GLN A 779 -10.19 36.52 6.40
C GLN A 779 -10.93 35.20 6.20
N ARG A 780 -10.50 34.15 6.93
CA ARG A 780 -11.30 32.95 7.11
C ARG A 780 -12.57 33.41 7.81
N LEU A 781 -13.72 33.11 7.22
CA LEU A 781 -14.95 33.02 8.00
C LEU A 781 -14.73 31.89 9.02
N GLN A 782 -14.20 32.24 10.19
CA GLN A 782 -14.50 31.52 11.41
C GLN A 782 -15.96 31.83 11.74
N LEU A 783 -16.79 30.79 11.84
CA LEU A 783 -17.91 30.82 12.78
C LEU A 783 -17.33 30.64 14.18
#